data_AF-A0A831RQ52-F1
#
_entry.id   AF-A0A831RQ52-F1
#
_cell.length_a   1.000
_cell.length_b   1.000
_cell.length_c   1.000
_cell.angle_alpha   90.00
_cell.angle_beta   90.00
_cell.angle_gamma   90.00
#
_symmetry.space_group_name_H-M   'P 1'
#
loop_
_entity.id
_entity.type
_entity.pdbx_description
1 polymer ?
#
loop_
_entity_poly.entity_id
_entity_poly.type
_entity_poly.pdbx_seq_one_letter_code
_entity_poly.pdbx_strand_id
1 'polypeptide(L)'
;MGLSRRHRIILAILILGAFAQIAQAVLIREGLVVFYGNEVSLGAFYGSWLLWIAIGSLLVFSRPAAPLAAAAQGWLRWLLLALPPVLLLQVLLLRLVRLVLDVSASEFVPLGQLFLSLFLVTIPGSLVLGLAFPLACRALDDATAPNRTVRNVAWLYGADALGALLGGVLFTFVLLRWFGLAGTLGVVMLLLAVAAGLLRGQGAGSRWPHWLPGIIGVLILLPPVGQQLGWQLDRLRFRILHPQMQLLDSLDTRYGHVELARLGNQTSVLQDGRISESFPLPREVQQQAAYLMAQADGARRLLVFGGFAGGLVTELLRYPVQRIDLVQQDRAAFRRILPYLPEADRQALRDPRLRVHFLDGRRFVNEQSPERPYDLVLVLDATPASAYSNRFFTLEFYRRVQQRMAPGGVLCTRVSSASHYLGRTVGGFTGSVYHTLKRVFPEIAILPGDRHLYCAAALPERVSESPEVLKQRYLAIPLDPRPFAADSFHTLLQADEIGYARERLEEVPAELNSDERPVTYYLNMILWGRLTASGLTDALERLRRLGPWPYLLPLLLGVLLWLLRSALEGFERPRLQRQSASLALALLGLIAMAVQLVVLFSYQAHVGFMFQRVALLNGLFMTGLALGAWAGQGVARRGRPVPALAGVLSLVVLALTALPALLVLLGGARGDWQEGGYLLLSALLGLLTGSGFPLAVAAAERERHGVVRSSGIAQAADNLGGAVGGVLTGTLLVPLLGMRWSCWLLAGYGVLALLPLAFARWMPERIGWLARRGHRAFPWSGLGWALLWAVLLVWGWRLFTPDGTARRVHFDDQRLAAVSGSATFEARERPFPHYLGSGGEAGKATVSLSTLAAAPGVRGYAGPLNLLIALDDNGVLRGVRYLDSDETPAYIAGIQQWLERLVGRDLSQRPLARQGIDALSGATVSSRAALAAIDASARAAGRVAFGRDWAPEGGGRERGSPWTEARLLATLALLLLFFPAYLSGSERARLGLQVATLVLLGLWLNSLLTEVDLVNLSLGRWPSPRDNPQRWLLLGFALAGGVLFGQVWCGNLCPFGALQELVSRLGNRLGLRRYPERRLETAMRFLKYLLLAAMLILVWTTGDGRWARFDPMQFLFSGRWPAWAGILAGVVLLASLFHYRFWCRYFCPLGAFLALFNKLALLQRLAPKRRFEHCDLGVRDEYDIDCIRCNRCLTGIDTRRRRRRENRRRKTGLN
;
A
#
# COMPACT_ATOMS: atom_id res chain seq x y z
N MET A 1 -5.17 -27.45 48.75
CA MET A 1 -3.95 -27.51 47.90
C MET A 1 -3.81 -26.20 47.13
N GLY A 2 -2.81 -25.37 47.42
CA GLY A 2 -2.64 -24.08 46.74
C GLY A 2 -1.90 -24.20 45.41
N LEU A 3 -2.45 -23.64 44.33
CA LEU A 3 -1.79 -23.56 43.02
C LEU A 3 -0.42 -22.85 43.12
N SER A 4 0.64 -23.44 42.58
CA SER A 4 1.97 -22.81 42.58
C SER A 4 1.98 -21.53 41.73
N ARG A 5 2.88 -20.58 42.03
CA ARG A 5 2.99 -19.28 41.33
C ARG A 5 3.02 -19.43 39.80
N ARG A 6 3.73 -20.45 39.30
CA ARG A 6 3.81 -20.78 37.87
C ARG A 6 2.44 -21.13 37.28
N HIS A 7 1.68 -22.02 37.92
CA HIS A 7 0.37 -22.42 37.44
C HIS A 7 -0.63 -21.27 37.47
N ARG A 8 -0.56 -20.38 38.48
CA ARG A 8 -1.41 -19.19 38.57
C ARG A 8 -1.19 -18.22 37.41
N ILE A 9 0.07 -17.98 37.02
CA ILE A 9 0.40 -17.11 35.88
C ILE A 9 -0.02 -17.75 34.55
N ILE A 10 0.20 -19.05 34.38
CA ILE A 10 -0.22 -19.78 33.17
C ILE A 10 -1.75 -19.74 33.01
N LEU A 11 -2.50 -19.98 34.10
CA LEU A 11 -3.96 -19.92 34.08
C LEU A 11 -4.47 -18.51 33.79
N ALA A 12 -3.82 -17.47 34.32
CA ALA A 12 -4.17 -16.08 34.01
C ALA A 12 -3.96 -15.75 32.52
N ILE A 13 -2.88 -16.25 31.90
CA ILE A 13 -2.62 -16.08 30.47
C ILE A 13 -3.60 -16.89 29.61
N LEU A 14 -4.01 -18.08 30.05
CA LEU A 14 -5.08 -18.83 29.38
C LEU A 14 -6.40 -18.05 29.37
N ILE A 15 -6.79 -17.47 30.50
CA ILE A 15 -8.01 -16.64 30.58
C ILE A 15 -7.85 -15.37 29.73
N LEU A 16 -6.66 -14.77 29.71
CA LEU A 16 -6.35 -13.61 28.88
C LEU A 16 -6.49 -13.92 27.39
N GLY A 17 -5.96 -15.06 26.93
CA GLY A 17 -6.09 -15.51 25.54
C GLY A 17 -7.56 -15.73 25.17
N ALA A 18 -8.35 -16.32 26.07
CA ALA A 18 -9.79 -16.49 25.87
C ALA A 18 -10.51 -15.13 25.74
N PHE A 19 -10.18 -14.18 26.62
CA PHE A 19 -10.68 -12.81 26.53
C PHE A 19 -10.29 -12.14 25.22
N ALA A 20 -9.02 -12.22 24.82
CA ALA A 20 -8.53 -11.57 23.62
C ALA A 20 -9.31 -12.03 22.38
N GLN A 21 -9.59 -13.34 22.27
CA GLN A 21 -10.40 -13.89 21.18
C GLN A 21 -11.87 -13.45 21.24
N ILE A 22 -12.47 -13.42 22.43
CA ILE A 22 -13.86 -12.95 22.61
C ILE A 22 -13.98 -11.47 22.23
N ALA A 23 -13.08 -10.62 22.75
CA ALA A 23 -13.00 -9.21 22.44
C ALA A 23 -12.82 -8.98 20.94
N GLN A 24 -11.92 -9.74 20.32
CA GLN A 24 -11.68 -9.67 18.88
C GLN A 24 -12.94 -10.02 18.08
N ALA A 25 -13.64 -11.10 18.44
CA ALA A 25 -14.85 -11.54 17.74
C ALA A 25 -16.01 -10.55 17.90
N VAL A 26 -16.16 -9.94 19.09
CA VAL A 26 -17.15 -8.88 19.36
C VAL A 26 -16.88 -7.64 18.51
N LEU A 27 -15.63 -7.14 18.52
CA LEU A 27 -15.27 -5.93 17.79
C LEU A 27 -15.36 -6.11 16.27
N ILE A 28 -15.00 -7.30 15.75
CA ILE A 28 -15.18 -7.62 14.32
C ILE A 28 -16.66 -7.60 13.96
N ARG A 29 -17.53 -8.21 14.77
CA ARG A 29 -18.99 -8.23 14.52
C ARG A 29 -19.57 -6.82 14.47
N GLU A 30 -19.25 -5.99 15.46
CA GLU A 30 -19.68 -4.59 15.48
C GLU A 30 -19.12 -3.80 14.29
N GLY A 31 -17.84 -4.00 13.96
CA GLY A 31 -17.18 -3.37 12.81
C GLY A 31 -17.82 -3.77 11.47
N LEU A 32 -18.20 -5.03 11.29
CA LEU A 32 -18.85 -5.51 10.07
C LEU A 32 -20.23 -4.85 9.88
N VAL A 33 -21.00 -4.65 10.95
CA VAL A 33 -22.28 -3.92 10.88
C VAL A 33 -22.03 -2.43 10.55
N VAL A 34 -21.07 -1.80 11.23
CA VAL A 34 -20.78 -0.36 11.04
C VAL A 34 -20.20 -0.07 9.65
N PHE A 35 -19.36 -0.95 9.10
CA PHE A 35 -18.67 -0.74 7.81
C PHE A 35 -19.27 -1.57 6.66
N TYR A 36 -20.49 -2.11 6.82
CA TYR A 36 -21.21 -2.85 5.78
C TYR A 36 -20.47 -4.07 5.22
N GLY A 37 -19.82 -4.84 6.10
CA GLY A 37 -19.45 -6.24 5.86
C GLY A 37 -18.52 -6.46 4.67
N ASN A 38 -17.29 -5.95 4.73
CA ASN A 38 -16.29 -6.12 3.68
C ASN A 38 -14.96 -6.68 4.21
N GLU A 39 -14.21 -7.35 3.36
CA GLU A 39 -12.94 -8.01 3.70
C GLU A 39 -11.80 -7.02 3.96
N VAL A 40 -11.90 -5.81 3.39
CA VAL A 40 -10.96 -4.71 3.65
C VAL A 40 -10.98 -4.31 5.13
N SER A 41 -12.18 -4.28 5.73
CA SER A 41 -12.38 -3.97 7.15
C SER A 41 -11.76 -5.04 8.05
N LEU A 42 -11.82 -6.32 7.65
CA LEU A 42 -11.14 -7.40 8.37
C LEU A 42 -9.62 -7.25 8.28
N GLY A 43 -9.09 -7.00 7.08
CA GLY A 43 -7.65 -6.77 6.89
C GLY A 43 -7.13 -5.57 7.69
N ALA A 44 -7.87 -4.46 7.69
CA ALA A 44 -7.57 -3.26 8.48
C ALA A 44 -7.64 -3.54 9.99
N PHE A 45 -8.67 -4.26 10.45
CA PHE A 45 -8.84 -4.62 11.85
C PHE A 45 -7.72 -5.52 12.35
N TYR A 46 -7.44 -6.67 11.70
CA TYR A 46 -6.36 -7.57 12.10
C TYR A 46 -5.00 -6.89 12.04
N GLY A 47 -4.79 -6.10 10.98
CA GLY A 47 -3.59 -5.28 10.80
C GLY A 47 -3.31 -4.37 11.98
N SER A 48 -4.29 -3.54 12.33
CA SER A 48 -4.17 -2.62 13.45
C SER A 48 -4.07 -3.32 14.80
N TRP A 49 -4.93 -4.34 15.02
CA TRP A 49 -4.96 -5.11 16.26
C TRP A 49 -3.58 -5.70 16.60
N LEU A 50 -2.92 -6.33 15.63
CA LEU A 50 -1.61 -6.95 15.82
C LEU A 50 -0.48 -5.92 15.92
N LEU A 51 -0.58 -4.80 15.20
CA LEU A 51 0.41 -3.72 15.26
C LEU A 51 0.49 -3.13 16.68
N TRP A 52 -0.65 -2.87 17.31
CA TRP A 52 -0.69 -2.34 18.66
C TRP A 52 -0.25 -3.36 19.72
N ILE A 53 -0.50 -4.65 19.50
CA ILE A 53 0.10 -5.73 20.32
C ILE A 53 1.63 -5.71 20.21
N ALA A 54 2.17 -5.57 18.99
CA ALA A 54 3.61 -5.49 18.78
C ALA A 54 4.23 -4.26 19.48
N ILE A 55 3.60 -3.09 19.36
CA ILE A 55 4.03 -1.87 20.04
C ILE A 55 3.98 -2.05 21.56
N GLY A 56 2.88 -2.59 22.10
CA GLY A 56 2.73 -2.89 23.52
C GLY A 56 3.85 -3.79 24.05
N SER A 57 4.21 -4.83 23.29
CA SER A 57 5.29 -5.75 23.65
C SER A 57 6.66 -5.05 23.75
N LEU A 58 6.93 -4.09 22.86
CA LEU A 58 8.16 -3.29 22.86
C LEU A 58 8.21 -2.24 23.98
N LEU A 59 7.09 -1.74 24.49
CA LEU A 59 7.07 -0.72 25.54
C LEU A 59 7.61 -1.24 26.88
N VAL A 60 7.37 -2.51 27.20
CA VAL A 60 7.90 -3.18 28.42
C VAL A 60 9.44 -3.17 28.45
N PHE A 61 10.09 -3.05 27.29
CA PHE A 61 11.55 -3.04 27.15
C PHE A 61 12.21 -1.69 27.46
N SER A 62 11.50 -0.56 27.32
CA SER A 62 12.08 0.79 27.44
C SER A 62 12.50 1.19 28.88
N ARG A 63 12.20 0.36 29.89
CA ARG A 63 12.41 0.66 31.32
C ARG A 63 13.37 -0.32 32.02
N PRO A 64 14.14 0.14 33.03
CA PRO A 64 15.17 -0.67 33.70
C PRO A 64 14.61 -1.90 34.42
N ALA A 65 15.45 -2.94 34.48
CA ALA A 65 15.00 -4.31 34.66
C ALA A 65 14.58 -4.73 36.08
N ALA A 66 15.16 -4.11 37.11
CA ALA A 66 15.06 -4.53 38.50
C ALA A 66 13.73 -4.12 39.19
N PRO A 67 13.27 -2.85 39.16
CA PRO A 67 12.03 -2.46 39.85
C PRO A 67 10.77 -3.06 39.19
N LEU A 68 10.83 -3.32 37.88
CA LEU A 68 9.68 -3.84 37.11
C LEU A 68 9.45 -5.34 37.31
N ALA A 69 10.47 -6.14 37.67
CA ALA A 69 10.30 -7.58 37.88
C ALA A 69 9.53 -7.90 39.17
N ALA A 70 9.82 -7.19 40.25
CA ALA A 70 9.09 -7.29 41.52
C ALA A 70 7.62 -6.84 41.38
N ALA A 71 7.38 -5.84 40.54
CA ALA A 71 6.05 -5.30 40.27
C ALA A 71 5.28 -6.01 39.13
N ALA A 72 5.94 -6.87 38.32
CA ALA A 72 5.38 -7.43 37.08
C ALA A 72 4.05 -8.16 37.29
N GLN A 73 3.94 -8.93 38.37
CA GLN A 73 2.71 -9.64 38.72
C GLN A 73 1.59 -8.67 39.16
N GLY A 74 1.94 -7.56 39.82
CA GLY A 74 0.99 -6.50 40.18
C GLY A 74 0.49 -5.74 38.95
N TRP A 75 1.37 -5.41 38.01
CA TRP A 75 1.00 -4.81 36.73
C TRP A 75 0.10 -5.74 35.91
N LEU A 76 0.46 -7.02 35.78
CA LEU A 76 -0.38 -8.01 35.07
C LEU A 76 -1.79 -8.07 35.67
N ARG A 77 -1.91 -8.02 37.01
CA ARG A 77 -3.20 -7.96 37.70
C ARG A 77 -4.02 -6.72 37.35
N TRP A 78 -3.39 -5.53 37.33
CA TRP A 78 -4.07 -4.29 36.96
C TRP A 78 -4.49 -4.27 35.49
N LEU A 79 -3.67 -4.80 34.59
CA LEU A 79 -4.02 -4.94 33.18
C LEU A 79 -5.27 -5.80 33.00
N LEU A 80 -5.36 -6.95 33.68
CA LEU A 80 -6.54 -7.82 33.62
C LEU A 80 -7.83 -7.10 34.07
N LEU A 81 -7.76 -6.25 35.10
CA LEU A 81 -8.90 -5.48 35.60
C LEU A 81 -9.29 -4.30 34.69
N ALA A 82 -8.36 -3.78 33.89
CA ALA A 82 -8.60 -2.68 32.95
C ALA A 82 -9.25 -3.15 31.63
N LEU A 83 -9.10 -4.42 31.26
CA LEU A 83 -9.58 -4.95 29.98
C LEU A 83 -11.11 -4.87 29.76
N PRO A 84 -11.98 -5.16 30.75
CA PRO A 84 -13.41 -5.06 30.52
C PRO A 84 -13.94 -3.65 30.21
N PRO A 85 -13.62 -2.58 30.98
CA PRO A 85 -14.06 -1.23 30.63
C PRO A 85 -13.44 -0.75 29.32
N VAL A 86 -12.23 -1.21 28.98
CA VAL A 86 -11.61 -0.93 27.68
C VAL A 86 -12.42 -1.55 26.54
N LEU A 87 -12.85 -2.81 26.64
CA LEU A 87 -13.68 -3.44 25.61
C LEU A 87 -15.02 -2.72 25.44
N LEU A 88 -15.67 -2.32 26.54
CA LEU A 88 -16.91 -1.55 26.49
C LEU A 88 -16.70 -0.20 25.76
N LEU A 89 -15.62 0.51 26.10
CA LEU A 89 -15.25 1.75 25.41
C LEU A 89 -15.04 1.51 23.91
N GLN A 90 -14.34 0.45 23.51
CA GLN A 90 -14.08 0.15 22.09
C GLN A 90 -15.37 -0.16 21.31
N VAL A 91 -16.32 -0.89 21.92
CA VAL A 91 -17.65 -1.14 21.33
C VAL A 91 -18.43 0.16 21.16
N LEU A 92 -18.44 1.03 22.17
CA LEU A 92 -19.09 2.33 22.10
C LEU A 92 -18.46 3.23 21.04
N LEU A 93 -17.12 3.29 20.98
CA LEU A 93 -16.40 4.04 19.95
C LEU A 93 -16.79 3.57 18.55
N LEU A 94 -16.81 2.26 18.29
CA LEU A 94 -17.24 1.72 16.98
C LEU A 94 -18.66 2.15 16.61
N ARG A 95 -19.60 2.09 17.55
CA ARG A 95 -21.00 2.48 17.31
C ARG A 95 -21.15 3.98 17.06
N LEU A 96 -20.23 4.81 17.54
CA LEU A 96 -20.23 6.27 17.35
C LEU A 96 -19.40 6.73 16.13
N VAL A 97 -18.61 5.86 15.49
CA VAL A 97 -17.71 6.25 14.38
C VAL A 97 -18.45 7.00 13.28
N ARG A 98 -19.61 6.52 12.82
CA ARG A 98 -20.34 7.18 11.72
C ARG A 98 -20.85 8.57 12.08
N LEU A 99 -21.24 8.78 13.34
CA LEU A 99 -21.62 10.10 13.84
C LEU A 99 -20.43 11.05 13.87
N VAL A 100 -19.26 10.57 14.29
CA VAL A 100 -18.02 11.38 14.33
C VAL A 100 -17.52 11.74 12.93
N LEU A 101 -17.74 10.86 11.95
CA LEU A 101 -17.35 11.08 10.56
C LEU A 101 -18.39 11.86 9.74
N ASP A 102 -19.55 12.17 10.33
CA ASP A 102 -20.70 12.81 9.65
C ASP A 102 -21.13 12.05 8.37
N VAL A 103 -21.10 10.71 8.43
CA VAL A 103 -21.48 9.84 7.31
C VAL A 103 -22.93 9.39 7.50
N SER A 104 -23.75 9.64 6.49
CA SER A 104 -25.19 9.39 6.54
C SER A 104 -25.56 7.89 6.55
N ALA A 105 -26.83 7.62 6.88
CA ALA A 105 -27.45 6.30 6.76
C ALA A 105 -27.36 5.82 5.29
N SER A 106 -26.89 4.60 5.06
CA SER A 106 -26.73 3.99 3.72
C SER A 106 -25.57 4.50 2.86
N GLU A 107 -24.86 5.53 3.29
CA GLU A 107 -23.62 5.98 2.65
C GLU A 107 -22.44 5.06 3.04
N PHE A 108 -21.52 4.87 2.09
CA PHE A 108 -20.32 4.10 2.32
C PHE A 108 -19.23 4.95 2.96
N VAL A 109 -18.62 4.47 4.05
CA VAL A 109 -17.50 5.16 4.70
C VAL A 109 -16.28 5.20 3.75
N PRO A 110 -15.67 6.37 3.48
CA PRO A 110 -14.47 6.45 2.65
C PRO A 110 -13.36 5.52 3.16
N LEU A 111 -12.67 4.80 2.25
CA LEU A 111 -11.68 3.79 2.61
C LEU A 111 -10.61 4.31 3.60
N GLY A 112 -10.09 5.52 3.38
CA GLY A 112 -9.10 6.12 4.28
C GLY A 112 -9.63 6.35 5.70
N GLN A 113 -10.89 6.79 5.84
CA GLN A 113 -11.53 7.00 7.13
C GLN A 113 -11.84 5.67 7.84
N LEU A 114 -12.19 4.62 7.09
CA LEU A 114 -12.35 3.26 7.60
C LEU A 114 -11.04 2.76 8.23
N PHE A 115 -9.92 2.87 7.52
CA PHE A 115 -8.60 2.48 8.05
C PHE A 115 -8.26 3.26 9.31
N LEU A 116 -8.45 4.59 9.29
CA LEU A 116 -8.16 5.44 10.44
C LEU A 116 -9.03 5.08 11.66
N SER A 117 -10.32 4.85 11.45
CA SER A 117 -11.27 4.54 12.53
C SER A 117 -10.90 3.23 13.21
N LEU A 118 -10.68 2.15 12.44
CA LEU A 118 -10.25 0.86 12.98
C LEU A 118 -8.87 0.95 13.63
N PHE A 119 -7.98 1.77 13.06
CA PHE A 119 -6.66 2.01 13.62
C PHE A 119 -6.72 2.62 15.03
N LEU A 120 -7.59 3.62 15.22
CA LEU A 120 -7.76 4.32 16.50
C LEU A 120 -8.53 3.49 17.53
N VAL A 121 -9.63 2.85 17.13
CA VAL A 121 -10.48 2.04 18.02
C VAL A 121 -9.70 0.90 18.67
N THR A 122 -8.81 0.25 17.92
CA THR A 122 -8.09 -0.94 18.41
C THR A 122 -6.97 -0.62 19.41
N ILE A 123 -6.51 0.63 19.51
CA ILE A 123 -5.37 1.04 20.37
C ILE A 123 -5.50 0.52 21.81
N PRO A 124 -6.56 0.86 22.57
CA PRO A 124 -6.51 0.68 24.02
C PRO A 124 -6.47 -0.80 24.43
N GLY A 125 -7.29 -1.64 23.79
CA GLY A 125 -7.34 -3.08 24.08
C GLY A 125 -6.08 -3.80 23.62
N SER A 126 -5.67 -3.59 22.37
CA SER A 126 -4.52 -4.27 21.77
C SER A 126 -3.20 -3.90 22.45
N LEU A 127 -3.03 -2.63 22.85
CA LEU A 127 -1.83 -2.20 23.57
C LEU A 127 -1.73 -2.88 24.95
N VAL A 128 -2.84 -2.97 25.69
CA VAL A 128 -2.91 -3.64 27.00
C VAL A 128 -2.58 -5.14 26.85
N LEU A 129 -3.12 -5.80 25.84
CA LEU A 129 -2.81 -7.20 25.52
C LEU A 129 -1.33 -7.39 25.17
N GLY A 130 -0.74 -6.47 24.39
CA GLY A 130 0.69 -6.48 24.05
C GLY A 130 1.63 -6.36 25.26
N LEU A 131 1.21 -5.64 26.31
CA LEU A 131 1.99 -5.50 27.55
C LEU A 131 1.97 -6.78 28.41
N ALA A 132 0.89 -7.57 28.35
CA ALA A 132 0.63 -8.64 29.29
C ALA A 132 1.59 -9.84 29.14
N PHE A 133 1.88 -10.27 27.91
CA PHE A 133 2.73 -11.44 27.68
C PHE A 133 4.19 -11.23 28.13
N PRO A 134 4.90 -10.12 27.78
CA PRO A 134 6.25 -9.90 28.27
C PRO A 134 6.32 -9.72 29.80
N LEU A 135 5.29 -9.14 30.41
CA LEU A 135 5.18 -9.04 31.87
C LEU A 135 5.02 -10.43 32.51
N ALA A 136 4.24 -11.33 31.91
CA ALA A 136 4.13 -12.71 32.37
C ALA A 136 5.43 -13.49 32.21
N CYS A 137 6.15 -13.32 31.11
CA CYS A 137 7.49 -13.90 30.94
C CYS A 137 8.44 -13.40 32.03
N ARG A 138 8.42 -12.09 32.33
CA ARG A 138 9.25 -11.46 33.37
C ARG A 138 8.89 -11.93 34.78
N ALA A 139 7.61 -12.20 35.05
CA ALA A 139 7.15 -12.73 36.34
C ALA A 139 7.56 -14.21 36.56
N LEU A 140 7.88 -14.94 35.49
CA LEU A 140 8.38 -16.32 35.51
C LEU A 140 9.88 -16.44 35.23
N ASP A 141 10.58 -15.32 35.02
CA ASP A 141 12.01 -15.31 34.73
C ASP A 141 12.79 -15.59 36.01
N ASP A 142 13.68 -16.58 35.94
CA ASP A 142 14.57 -16.98 37.03
C ASP A 142 15.99 -16.88 36.49
N ALA A 143 16.72 -15.85 36.92
CA ALA A 143 18.01 -15.45 36.36
C ALA A 143 19.11 -16.54 36.45
N THR A 144 18.82 -17.62 37.18
CA THR A 144 19.76 -18.71 37.48
C THR A 144 19.67 -19.91 36.52
N ALA A 145 18.66 -20.00 35.62
CA ALA A 145 18.44 -21.20 34.79
C ALA A 145 17.87 -20.94 33.36
N PRO A 146 18.70 -20.59 32.36
CA PRO A 146 18.25 -20.22 31.01
C PRO A 146 17.42 -21.30 30.26
N ASN A 147 17.77 -22.59 30.40
CA ASN A 147 17.00 -23.69 29.81
C ASN A 147 15.55 -23.79 30.35
N ARG A 148 15.29 -23.30 31.56
CA ARG A 148 13.91 -23.23 32.10
C ARG A 148 13.11 -22.09 31.48
N THR A 149 13.77 -21.07 30.95
CA THR A 149 13.12 -19.86 30.48
C THR A 149 12.52 -20.01 29.09
N VAL A 150 13.21 -20.63 28.12
CA VAL A 150 12.61 -21.01 26.82
C VAL A 150 11.38 -21.90 27.03
N ARG A 151 11.44 -22.78 28.03
CA ARG A 151 10.29 -23.62 28.41
C ARG A 151 9.14 -22.79 28.94
N ASN A 152 9.38 -21.85 29.85
CA ASN A 152 8.33 -21.00 30.38
C ASN A 152 7.69 -20.16 29.28
N VAL A 153 8.48 -19.60 28.35
CA VAL A 153 7.97 -18.83 27.20
C VAL A 153 7.09 -19.69 26.29
N ALA A 154 7.52 -20.91 25.94
CA ALA A 154 6.73 -21.82 25.10
C ALA A 154 5.42 -22.25 25.77
N TRP A 155 5.43 -22.49 27.09
CA TRP A 155 4.21 -22.82 27.85
C TRP A 155 3.25 -21.62 27.96
N LEU A 156 3.77 -20.40 28.15
CA LEU A 156 2.93 -19.20 28.15
C LEU A 156 2.30 -18.95 26.79
N TYR A 157 3.07 -19.09 25.71
CA TYR A 157 2.56 -18.93 24.34
C TYR A 157 1.51 -20.01 24.02
N GLY A 158 1.76 -21.26 24.38
CA GLY A 158 0.78 -22.33 24.23
C GLY A 158 -0.49 -22.12 25.07
N ALA A 159 -0.37 -21.55 26.28
CA ALA A 159 -1.53 -21.24 27.13
C ALA A 159 -2.37 -20.10 26.56
N ASP A 160 -1.74 -19.05 26.03
CA ASP A 160 -2.42 -17.94 25.35
C ASP A 160 -3.23 -18.44 24.14
N ALA A 161 -2.58 -19.23 23.28
CA ALA A 161 -3.18 -19.81 22.09
C ALA A 161 -4.30 -20.84 22.40
N LEU A 162 -4.14 -21.67 23.44
CA LEU A 162 -5.20 -22.56 23.92
C LEU A 162 -6.36 -21.79 24.55
N GLY A 163 -6.06 -20.72 25.28
CA GLY A 163 -7.02 -19.76 25.77
C GLY A 163 -7.86 -19.19 24.64
N ALA A 164 -7.21 -18.71 23.58
CA ALA A 164 -7.87 -18.17 22.40
C ALA A 164 -8.81 -19.19 21.73
N LEU A 165 -8.41 -20.47 21.61
CA LEU A 165 -9.31 -21.54 21.16
C LEU A 165 -10.56 -21.63 22.06
N LEU A 166 -10.36 -21.80 23.37
CA LEU A 166 -11.47 -21.98 24.31
C LEU A 166 -12.41 -20.77 24.28
N GLY A 167 -11.86 -19.56 24.27
CA GLY A 167 -12.61 -18.32 24.11
C GLY A 167 -13.42 -18.29 22.82
N GLY A 168 -12.82 -18.63 21.68
CA GLY A 168 -13.50 -18.67 20.39
C GLY A 168 -14.63 -19.71 20.31
N VAL A 169 -14.39 -20.92 20.81
CA VAL A 169 -15.39 -22.01 20.85
C VAL A 169 -16.53 -21.66 21.81
N LEU A 170 -16.21 -21.24 23.04
CA LEU A 170 -17.21 -20.84 24.04
C LEU A 170 -18.03 -19.65 23.55
N PHE A 171 -17.39 -18.63 22.99
CA PHE A 171 -18.07 -17.46 22.42
C PHE A 171 -19.13 -17.85 21.38
N THR A 172 -18.72 -18.70 20.44
CA THR A 172 -19.49 -19.03 19.25
C THR A 172 -20.68 -19.93 19.55
N PHE A 173 -20.47 -20.98 20.34
CA PHE A 173 -21.46 -22.03 20.54
C PHE A 173 -22.27 -21.87 21.83
N VAL A 174 -21.72 -21.18 22.83
CA VAL A 174 -22.31 -21.08 24.17
C VAL A 174 -22.70 -19.65 24.50
N LEU A 175 -21.72 -18.74 24.61
CA LEU A 175 -21.91 -17.40 25.20
C LEU A 175 -22.91 -16.56 24.40
N LEU A 176 -22.72 -16.44 23.09
CA LEU A 176 -23.61 -15.63 22.25
C LEU A 176 -25.05 -16.19 22.24
N ARG A 177 -25.20 -17.51 22.12
CA ARG A 177 -26.51 -18.16 21.98
C ARG A 177 -27.35 -18.08 23.27
N TRP A 178 -26.71 -18.16 24.44
CA TRP A 178 -27.41 -18.28 25.72
C TRP A 178 -27.49 -16.95 26.46
N PHE A 179 -26.46 -16.11 26.36
CA PHE A 179 -26.32 -14.88 27.13
C PHE A 179 -26.38 -13.59 26.29
N GLY A 180 -26.37 -13.69 24.96
CA GLY A 180 -26.27 -12.53 24.06
C GLY A 180 -24.96 -11.76 24.24
N LEU A 181 -24.84 -10.60 23.59
CA LEU A 181 -23.62 -9.78 23.64
C LEU A 181 -23.37 -9.19 25.04
N ALA A 182 -24.41 -8.63 25.66
CA ALA A 182 -24.33 -8.04 27.00
C ALA A 182 -23.96 -9.08 28.07
N GLY A 183 -24.64 -10.24 28.09
CA GLY A 183 -24.31 -11.31 29.05
C GLY A 183 -22.93 -11.94 28.79
N THR A 184 -22.46 -11.99 27.54
CA THR A 184 -21.09 -12.40 27.22
C THR A 184 -20.04 -11.49 27.86
N LEU A 185 -20.26 -10.17 27.84
CA LEU A 185 -19.41 -9.21 28.56
C LEU A 185 -19.42 -9.49 30.07
N GLY A 186 -20.59 -9.84 30.64
CA GLY A 186 -20.73 -10.24 32.04
C GLY A 186 -19.89 -11.46 32.43
N VAL A 187 -19.91 -12.53 31.62
CA VAL A 187 -19.07 -13.73 31.85
C VAL A 187 -17.58 -13.38 31.81
N VAL A 188 -17.17 -12.61 30.80
CA VAL A 188 -15.78 -12.19 30.63
C VAL A 188 -15.27 -11.35 31.82
N MET A 189 -16.09 -10.41 32.29
CA MET A 189 -15.78 -9.59 33.46
C MET A 189 -15.52 -10.44 34.70
N LEU A 190 -16.35 -11.48 34.91
CA LEU A 190 -16.18 -12.42 36.01
C LEU A 190 -14.88 -13.23 35.88
N LEU A 191 -14.59 -13.78 34.69
CA LEU A 191 -13.39 -14.59 34.46
C LEU A 191 -12.09 -13.79 34.67
N LEU A 192 -12.05 -12.54 34.18
CA LEU A 192 -10.89 -11.66 34.37
C LEU A 192 -10.71 -11.23 35.83
N ALA A 193 -11.81 -11.00 36.57
CA ALA A 193 -11.76 -10.71 38.00
C ALA A 193 -11.21 -11.92 38.79
N VAL A 194 -11.63 -13.14 38.46
CA VAL A 194 -11.10 -14.39 39.05
C VAL A 194 -9.60 -14.53 38.74
N ALA A 195 -9.19 -14.34 37.49
CA ALA A 195 -7.77 -14.38 37.10
C ALA A 195 -6.92 -13.35 37.88
N ALA A 196 -7.42 -12.12 38.02
CA ALA A 196 -6.78 -11.08 38.81
C ALA A 196 -6.71 -11.42 40.31
N GLY A 197 -7.72 -12.12 40.83
CA GLY A 197 -7.74 -12.66 42.20
C GLY A 197 -6.67 -13.73 42.43
N LEU A 198 -6.50 -14.66 41.47
CA LEU A 198 -5.49 -15.72 41.52
C LEU A 198 -4.04 -15.17 41.57
N LEU A 199 -3.79 -14.05 40.88
CA LEU A 199 -2.48 -13.40 40.86
C LEU A 199 -2.12 -12.61 42.13
N ARG A 200 -2.96 -12.64 43.17
CA ARG A 200 -2.71 -11.94 44.44
C ARG A 200 -1.48 -12.52 45.18
N GLY A 201 -0.64 -11.62 45.70
CA GLY A 201 0.46 -11.96 46.63
C GLY A 201 -0.06 -12.19 48.05
N GLN A 202 0.65 -12.99 48.86
CA GLN A 202 0.21 -13.43 50.19
C GLN A 202 0.11 -12.32 51.27
N GLY A 203 0.22 -11.01 50.92
CA GLY A 203 0.19 -9.90 51.87
C GLY A 203 -0.46 -8.59 51.38
N ALA A 204 -1.29 -8.58 50.33
CA ALA A 204 -1.87 -7.34 49.78
C ALA A 204 -3.15 -6.87 50.54
N GLY A 205 -3.09 -5.67 51.13
CA GLY A 205 -4.02 -5.13 52.12
C GLY A 205 -5.38 -4.56 51.68
N SER A 206 -5.95 -4.90 50.52
CA SER A 206 -7.36 -4.57 50.24
C SER A 206 -8.07 -5.69 49.47
N ARG A 207 -9.18 -6.18 50.04
CA ARG A 207 -9.92 -7.38 49.58
C ARG A 207 -11.02 -7.06 48.55
N TRP A 208 -11.49 -5.82 48.44
CA TRP A 208 -12.75 -5.51 47.73
C TRP A 208 -12.65 -4.91 46.31
N PRO A 209 -11.68 -4.05 45.92
CA PRO A 209 -11.77 -3.31 44.65
C PRO A 209 -11.56 -4.15 43.37
N HIS A 210 -10.99 -5.36 43.48
CA HIS A 210 -10.76 -6.24 42.32
C HIS A 210 -11.93 -7.19 42.01
N TRP A 211 -12.86 -7.36 42.96
CA TRP A 211 -14.09 -8.11 42.72
C TRP A 211 -15.20 -7.24 42.13
N LEU A 212 -15.06 -5.91 42.17
CA LEU A 212 -16.04 -4.97 41.61
C LEU A 212 -16.41 -5.29 40.14
N PRO A 213 -15.45 -5.52 39.20
CA PRO A 213 -15.81 -5.93 37.85
C PRO A 213 -16.53 -7.28 37.81
N GLY A 214 -16.17 -8.22 38.68
CA GLY A 214 -16.84 -9.51 38.79
C GLY A 214 -18.29 -9.39 39.28
N ILE A 215 -18.54 -8.51 40.26
CA ILE A 215 -19.88 -8.21 40.79
C ILE A 215 -20.73 -7.57 39.70
N ILE A 216 -20.21 -6.56 38.99
CA ILE A 216 -20.89 -5.95 37.84
C ILE A 216 -21.18 -7.01 36.77
N GLY A 217 -20.23 -7.90 36.49
CA GLY A 217 -20.42 -9.00 35.55
C GLY A 217 -21.56 -9.94 35.97
N VAL A 218 -21.66 -10.30 37.25
CA VAL A 218 -22.76 -11.10 37.80
C VAL A 218 -24.10 -10.38 37.69
N LEU A 219 -24.16 -9.07 37.95
CA LEU A 219 -25.38 -8.28 37.78
C LEU A 219 -25.85 -8.26 36.32
N ILE A 220 -24.93 -8.13 35.35
CA ILE A 220 -25.25 -8.16 33.92
C ILE A 220 -25.76 -9.55 33.49
N LEU A 221 -25.31 -10.63 34.14
CA LEU A 221 -25.79 -11.99 33.87
C LEU A 221 -27.22 -12.24 34.34
N LEU A 222 -27.78 -11.38 35.20
CA LEU A 222 -29.20 -11.45 35.57
C LEU A 222 -30.04 -11.12 34.31
N PRO A 223 -30.94 -12.02 33.88
CA PRO A 223 -31.70 -11.87 32.64
C PRO A 223 -32.36 -10.49 32.43
N PRO A 224 -33.08 -9.89 33.40
CA PRO A 224 -33.72 -8.60 33.17
C PRO A 224 -32.71 -7.48 32.90
N VAL A 225 -31.57 -7.48 33.58
CA VAL A 225 -30.53 -6.46 33.44
C VAL A 225 -29.78 -6.64 32.11
N GLY A 226 -29.32 -7.86 31.82
CA GLY A 226 -28.57 -8.15 30.60
C GLY A 226 -29.40 -7.92 29.33
N GLN A 227 -30.67 -8.36 29.31
CA GLN A 227 -31.56 -8.17 28.16
C GLN A 227 -31.90 -6.70 27.95
N GLN A 228 -32.19 -5.95 29.03
CA GLN A 228 -32.50 -4.53 28.93
C GLN A 228 -31.27 -3.73 28.47
N LEU A 229 -30.09 -4.03 28.98
CA LEU A 229 -28.85 -3.39 28.53
C LEU A 229 -28.57 -3.67 27.05
N GLY A 230 -28.72 -4.92 26.61
CA GLY A 230 -28.58 -5.31 25.21
C GLY A 230 -29.55 -4.55 24.30
N TRP A 231 -30.84 -4.49 24.67
CA TRP A 231 -31.86 -3.77 23.91
C TRP A 231 -31.58 -2.27 23.79
N GLN A 232 -31.14 -1.62 24.87
CA GLN A 232 -30.80 -0.19 24.84
C GLN A 232 -29.56 0.08 23.97
N LEU A 233 -28.57 -0.80 24.03
CA LEU A 233 -27.37 -0.72 23.21
C LEU A 233 -27.73 -0.85 21.72
N ASP A 234 -28.53 -1.84 21.34
CA ASP A 234 -28.98 -2.02 19.94
C ASP A 234 -29.81 -0.85 19.45
N ARG A 235 -30.74 -0.35 20.28
CA ARG A 235 -31.53 0.85 19.97
C ARG A 235 -30.66 2.09 19.75
N LEU A 236 -29.58 2.24 20.52
CA LEU A 236 -28.62 3.34 20.34
C LEU A 236 -27.93 3.23 18.97
N ARG A 237 -27.38 2.06 18.64
CA ARG A 237 -26.74 1.82 17.34
C ARG A 237 -27.73 2.07 16.19
N PHE A 238 -28.93 1.53 16.31
CA PHE A 238 -29.98 1.67 15.29
C PHE A 238 -30.37 3.14 15.07
N ARG A 239 -30.59 3.92 16.13
CA ARG A 239 -30.94 5.35 16.01
C ARG A 239 -29.86 6.18 15.32
N ILE A 240 -28.59 5.83 15.52
CA ILE A 240 -27.46 6.48 14.85
C ILE A 240 -27.43 6.12 13.37
N LEU A 241 -27.64 4.83 13.05
CA LEU A 241 -27.61 4.35 11.68
C LEU A 241 -28.85 4.74 10.88
N HIS A 242 -30.02 4.84 11.51
CA HIS A 242 -31.33 4.96 10.86
C HIS A 242 -32.25 5.89 11.66
N PRO A 243 -31.94 7.21 11.74
CA PRO A 243 -32.63 8.13 12.64
C PRO A 243 -34.13 8.30 12.34
N GLN A 244 -34.55 8.07 11.10
CA GLN A 244 -35.92 8.25 10.63
C GLN A 244 -36.79 6.98 10.76
N MET A 245 -36.19 5.82 11.07
CA MET A 245 -36.92 4.56 11.14
C MET A 245 -37.20 4.15 12.60
N GLN A 246 -38.28 3.42 12.81
CA GLN A 246 -38.60 2.82 14.11
C GLN A 246 -38.11 1.38 14.16
N LEU A 247 -37.21 1.06 15.09
CA LEU A 247 -36.80 -0.32 15.36
C LEU A 247 -37.97 -1.12 15.97
N LEU A 248 -38.35 -2.21 15.31
CA LEU A 248 -39.38 -3.15 15.76
C LEU A 248 -38.76 -4.35 16.47
N ASP A 249 -37.71 -4.92 15.90
CA ASP A 249 -37.08 -6.15 16.38
C ASP A 249 -35.59 -6.15 16.03
N SER A 250 -34.78 -6.83 16.85
CA SER A 250 -33.33 -6.99 16.67
C SER A 250 -32.95 -8.42 17.03
N LEU A 251 -32.21 -9.08 16.16
CA LEU A 251 -31.80 -10.47 16.35
C LEU A 251 -30.38 -10.72 15.83
N ASP A 252 -29.53 -11.25 16.70
CA ASP A 252 -28.26 -11.84 16.28
C ASP A 252 -28.46 -13.31 15.90
N THR A 253 -28.15 -13.66 14.66
CA THR A 253 -28.17 -15.04 14.20
C THR A 253 -26.76 -15.60 14.00
N ARG A 254 -26.67 -16.85 13.55
CA ARG A 254 -25.39 -17.44 13.15
C ARG A 254 -24.82 -16.88 11.86
N TYR A 255 -25.64 -16.16 11.08
CA TYR A 255 -25.30 -15.66 9.75
C TYR A 255 -24.96 -14.18 9.74
N GLY A 256 -25.52 -13.41 10.67
CA GLY A 256 -25.28 -11.98 10.78
C GLY A 256 -26.26 -11.34 11.76
N HIS A 257 -26.33 -10.02 11.72
CA HIS A 257 -27.27 -9.23 12.51
C HIS A 257 -28.50 -8.88 11.65
N VAL A 258 -29.70 -9.14 12.15
CA VAL A 258 -30.96 -8.86 11.44
C VAL A 258 -31.81 -7.93 12.29
N GLU A 259 -32.18 -6.79 11.71
CA GLU A 259 -33.05 -5.78 12.33
C GLU A 259 -34.32 -5.62 11.49
N LEU A 260 -35.45 -5.41 12.15
CA LEU A 260 -36.71 -5.06 11.52
C LEU A 260 -37.05 -3.62 11.85
N ALA A 261 -37.27 -2.83 10.83
CA ALA A 261 -37.55 -1.41 10.97
C ALA A 261 -38.80 -0.99 10.22
N ARG A 262 -39.47 0.06 10.69
CA ARG A 262 -40.64 0.64 10.04
C ARG A 262 -40.41 2.10 9.67
N LEU A 263 -40.83 2.46 8.46
CA LEU A 263 -40.93 3.82 7.97
C LEU A 263 -42.35 4.01 7.39
N GLY A 264 -43.21 4.76 8.09
CA GLY A 264 -44.62 4.87 7.73
C GLY A 264 -45.31 3.50 7.68
N ASN A 265 -45.89 3.14 6.54
CA ASN A 265 -46.57 1.86 6.31
C ASN A 265 -45.65 0.75 5.77
N GLN A 266 -44.39 1.04 5.47
CA GLN A 266 -43.43 0.07 4.96
C GLN A 266 -42.57 -0.48 6.09
N THR A 267 -42.43 -1.80 6.12
CA THR A 267 -41.52 -2.52 7.01
C THR A 267 -40.32 -3.00 6.19
N SER A 268 -39.11 -2.77 6.69
CA SER A 268 -37.87 -3.16 6.04
C SER A 268 -37.10 -4.15 6.91
N VAL A 269 -36.54 -5.16 6.26
CA VAL A 269 -35.57 -6.08 6.85
C VAL A 269 -34.19 -5.53 6.57
N LEU A 270 -33.45 -5.26 7.62
CA LEU A 270 -32.06 -4.83 7.55
C LEU A 270 -31.15 -5.98 7.92
N GLN A 271 -30.14 -6.22 7.10
CA GLN A 271 -29.10 -7.21 7.34
C GLN A 271 -27.75 -6.51 7.44
N ASP A 272 -27.07 -6.71 8.57
CA ASP A 272 -25.79 -6.07 8.92
C ASP A 272 -25.80 -4.54 8.68
N GLY A 273 -26.91 -3.89 9.06
CA GLY A 273 -27.12 -2.44 8.98
C GLY A 273 -27.56 -1.92 7.61
N ARG A 274 -27.72 -2.77 6.59
CA ARG A 274 -28.22 -2.39 5.25
C ARG A 274 -29.64 -2.89 5.03
N ILE A 275 -30.46 -2.10 4.34
CA ILE A 275 -31.77 -2.57 3.86
C ILE A 275 -31.53 -3.69 2.85
N SER A 276 -32.05 -4.87 3.20
CA SER A 276 -32.03 -6.05 2.33
C SER A 276 -33.28 -6.09 1.47
N GLU A 277 -34.45 -5.94 2.12
CA GLU A 277 -35.77 -6.02 1.49
C GLU A 277 -36.77 -5.13 2.24
N SER A 278 -37.75 -4.58 1.52
CA SER A 278 -38.81 -3.74 2.08
C SER A 278 -40.17 -4.23 1.58
N PHE A 279 -41.20 -4.14 2.43
CA PHE A 279 -42.54 -4.60 2.11
C PHE A 279 -43.64 -3.80 2.85
N PRO A 280 -44.85 -3.69 2.29
CA PRO A 280 -45.29 -4.22 0.99
C PRO A 280 -44.90 -3.32 -0.21
N LEU A 281 -44.53 -3.94 -1.35
CA LEU A 281 -44.19 -3.28 -2.63
C LEU A 281 -44.96 -3.91 -3.81
N PRO A 282 -46.31 -3.84 -3.82
CA PRO A 282 -47.14 -4.67 -4.71
C PRO A 282 -46.88 -4.40 -6.19
N ARG A 283 -46.68 -3.15 -6.61
CA ARG A 283 -46.47 -2.81 -8.03
C ARG A 283 -45.15 -3.35 -8.58
N GLU A 284 -44.06 -3.17 -7.83
CA GLU A 284 -42.72 -3.62 -8.22
C GLU A 284 -42.66 -5.15 -8.30
N VAL A 285 -43.28 -5.82 -7.34
CA VAL A 285 -43.38 -7.29 -7.29
C VAL A 285 -44.19 -7.84 -8.45
N GLN A 286 -45.34 -7.23 -8.77
CA GLN A 286 -46.19 -7.63 -9.90
C GLN A 286 -45.47 -7.46 -11.23
N GLN A 287 -44.79 -6.33 -11.43
CA GLN A 287 -43.97 -6.06 -12.61
C GLN A 287 -42.83 -7.08 -12.73
N GLN A 288 -42.12 -7.34 -11.63
CA GLN A 288 -41.01 -8.28 -11.62
C GLN A 288 -41.47 -9.72 -11.91
N ALA A 289 -42.56 -10.18 -11.28
CA ALA A 289 -43.12 -11.50 -11.55
C ALA A 289 -43.58 -11.66 -13.01
N ALA A 290 -44.25 -10.64 -13.57
CA ALA A 290 -44.69 -10.65 -14.96
C ALA A 290 -43.52 -10.75 -15.94
N TYR A 291 -42.46 -9.95 -15.74
CA TYR A 291 -41.25 -10.01 -16.55
C TYR A 291 -40.55 -11.38 -16.46
N LEU A 292 -40.35 -11.91 -15.24
CA LEU A 292 -39.66 -13.18 -15.04
C LEU A 292 -40.42 -14.36 -15.67
N MET A 293 -41.75 -14.40 -15.51
CA MET A 293 -42.58 -15.47 -16.07
C MET A 293 -42.76 -15.34 -17.59
N ALA A 294 -42.77 -14.12 -18.15
CA ALA A 294 -42.76 -13.92 -19.60
C ALA A 294 -41.42 -14.33 -20.24
N GLN A 295 -40.30 -14.15 -19.54
CA GLN A 295 -38.99 -14.63 -20.00
C GLN A 295 -38.94 -16.16 -20.01
N ALA A 296 -39.39 -16.80 -18.93
CA ALA A 296 -39.41 -18.24 -18.78
C ALA A 296 -40.76 -18.84 -19.20
N ASP A 297 -41.15 -18.64 -20.46
CA ASP A 297 -42.46 -19.08 -20.97
C ASP A 297 -42.70 -20.58 -20.72
N GLY A 298 -43.84 -20.91 -20.14
CA GLY A 298 -44.20 -22.28 -19.74
C GLY A 298 -43.49 -22.82 -18.49
N ALA A 299 -42.78 -22.00 -17.69
CA ALA A 299 -42.08 -22.46 -16.48
C ALA A 299 -43.04 -23.04 -15.43
N ARG A 300 -42.74 -24.26 -14.95
CA ARG A 300 -43.55 -24.98 -13.97
C ARG A 300 -42.80 -25.24 -12.66
N ARG A 301 -41.48 -25.44 -12.73
CA ARG A 301 -40.63 -25.68 -11.56
C ARG A 301 -39.63 -24.55 -11.38
N LEU A 302 -39.80 -23.82 -10.29
CA LEU A 302 -39.02 -22.63 -9.97
C LEU A 302 -38.07 -22.92 -8.80
N LEU A 303 -36.86 -22.36 -8.87
CA LEU A 303 -35.90 -22.32 -7.78
C LEU A 303 -35.61 -20.86 -7.42
N VAL A 304 -35.88 -20.47 -6.18
CA VAL A 304 -35.70 -19.09 -5.71
C VAL A 304 -34.68 -19.07 -4.57
N PHE A 305 -33.61 -18.30 -4.74
CA PHE A 305 -32.65 -18.01 -3.68
C PHE A 305 -32.98 -16.68 -3.02
N GLY A 306 -33.21 -16.69 -1.71
CA GLY A 306 -33.60 -15.47 -1.01
C GLY A 306 -35.08 -15.08 -1.24
N GLY A 307 -35.47 -13.87 -0.84
CA GLY A 307 -36.66 -13.17 -1.32
C GLY A 307 -37.96 -13.61 -0.68
N PHE A 308 -37.95 -13.87 0.63
CA PHE A 308 -39.15 -14.37 1.33
C PHE A 308 -40.01 -13.25 1.93
N ALA A 309 -39.48 -12.04 2.14
CA ALA A 309 -40.20 -10.99 2.84
C ALA A 309 -40.83 -9.96 1.89
N GLY A 310 -40.41 -9.89 0.62
CA GLY A 310 -40.88 -8.92 -0.36
C GLY A 310 -42.02 -9.38 -1.24
N GLY A 311 -42.70 -10.49 -0.93
CA GLY A 311 -43.94 -10.91 -1.62
C GLY A 311 -43.80 -11.47 -3.04
N LEU A 312 -42.59 -11.56 -3.60
CA LEU A 312 -42.36 -12.13 -4.94
C LEU A 312 -42.85 -13.58 -5.08
N VAL A 313 -42.57 -14.42 -4.08
CA VAL A 313 -43.02 -15.82 -4.08
C VAL A 313 -44.54 -15.90 -4.05
N THR A 314 -45.20 -15.05 -3.25
CA THR A 314 -46.66 -14.94 -3.17
C THR A 314 -47.27 -14.61 -4.53
N GLU A 315 -46.67 -13.65 -5.25
CA GLU A 315 -47.10 -13.26 -6.58
C GLU A 315 -46.84 -14.38 -7.62
N LEU A 316 -45.70 -15.07 -7.56
CA LEU A 316 -45.38 -16.19 -8.43
C LEU A 316 -46.34 -17.38 -8.28
N LEU A 317 -46.94 -17.59 -7.10
CA LEU A 317 -47.95 -18.64 -6.90
C LEU A 317 -49.26 -18.39 -7.65
N ARG A 318 -49.51 -17.17 -8.13
CA ARG A 318 -50.67 -16.86 -8.97
C ARG A 318 -50.53 -17.41 -10.38
N TYR A 319 -49.30 -17.66 -10.83
CA TYR A 319 -48.99 -18.25 -12.13
C TYR A 319 -49.19 -19.78 -12.10
N PRO A 320 -49.32 -20.45 -13.27
CA PRO A 320 -49.55 -21.91 -13.36
C PRO A 320 -48.28 -22.73 -13.03
N VAL A 321 -47.63 -22.43 -11.91
CA VAL A 321 -46.47 -23.16 -11.39
C VAL A 321 -46.91 -24.45 -10.69
N GLN A 322 -46.13 -25.51 -10.84
CA GLN A 322 -46.32 -26.79 -10.14
C GLN A 322 -45.53 -26.85 -8.84
N ARG A 323 -44.35 -26.21 -8.82
CA ARG A 323 -43.44 -26.25 -7.67
C ARG A 323 -42.57 -25.00 -7.60
N ILE A 324 -42.49 -24.40 -6.41
CA ILE A 324 -41.50 -23.39 -6.05
C ILE A 324 -40.66 -23.95 -4.91
N ASP A 325 -39.37 -24.16 -5.14
CA ASP A 325 -38.41 -24.44 -4.08
C ASP A 325 -37.74 -23.11 -3.66
N LEU A 326 -38.10 -22.62 -2.47
CA LEU A 326 -37.53 -21.42 -1.85
C LEU A 326 -36.37 -21.82 -0.94
N VAL A 327 -35.15 -21.44 -1.30
CA VAL A 327 -33.95 -21.76 -0.51
C VAL A 327 -33.58 -20.57 0.36
N GLN A 328 -33.63 -20.78 1.69
CA GLN A 328 -33.33 -19.78 2.69
C GLN A 328 -32.33 -20.32 3.69
N GLN A 329 -31.27 -19.56 3.99
CA GLN A 329 -30.23 -20.08 4.88
C GLN A 329 -30.60 -19.89 6.36
N ASP A 330 -31.22 -18.77 6.71
CA ASP A 330 -31.44 -18.35 8.10
C ASP A 330 -32.85 -18.67 8.61
N ARG A 331 -32.99 -19.86 9.19
CA ARG A 331 -34.25 -20.29 9.82
C ARG A 331 -34.65 -19.42 11.01
N ALA A 332 -33.69 -18.85 11.75
CA ALA A 332 -33.98 -18.05 12.94
C ALA A 332 -34.55 -16.68 12.54
N ALA A 333 -33.90 -16.01 11.58
CA ALA A 333 -34.40 -14.77 11.00
C ALA A 333 -35.78 -14.96 10.35
N PHE A 334 -35.95 -16.01 9.54
CA PHE A 334 -37.22 -16.34 8.88
C PHE A 334 -38.39 -16.44 9.87
N ARG A 335 -38.20 -17.17 10.98
CA ARG A 335 -39.22 -17.32 12.02
C ARG A 335 -39.54 -16.01 12.74
N ARG A 336 -38.55 -15.13 12.92
CA ARG A 336 -38.71 -13.86 13.62
C ARG A 336 -39.39 -12.80 12.76
N ILE A 337 -39.17 -12.84 11.45
CA ILE A 337 -39.78 -11.93 10.48
C ILE A 337 -41.24 -12.29 10.18
N LEU A 338 -41.59 -13.58 10.25
CA LEU A 338 -42.92 -14.11 9.93
C LEU A 338 -44.10 -13.30 10.50
N PRO A 339 -44.12 -12.87 11.78
CA PRO A 339 -45.26 -12.13 12.36
C PRO A 339 -45.48 -10.74 11.75
N TYR A 340 -44.44 -10.16 11.12
CA TYR A 340 -44.48 -8.82 10.54
C TYR A 340 -44.87 -8.84 9.06
N LEU A 341 -44.87 -10.02 8.42
CA LEU A 341 -45.22 -10.16 7.01
C LEU A 341 -46.71 -9.86 6.76
N PRO A 342 -47.05 -9.31 5.58
CA PRO A 342 -48.43 -9.19 5.11
C PRO A 342 -49.19 -10.52 5.23
N GLU A 343 -50.50 -10.45 5.44
CA GLU A 343 -51.35 -11.65 5.58
C GLU A 343 -51.26 -12.56 4.34
N ALA A 344 -51.24 -11.98 3.14
CA ALA A 344 -51.10 -12.73 1.89
C ALA A 344 -49.81 -13.57 1.84
N ASP A 345 -48.68 -13.02 2.28
CA ASP A 345 -47.39 -13.71 2.31
C ASP A 345 -47.37 -14.84 3.35
N ARG A 346 -48.03 -14.63 4.50
CA ARG A 346 -48.19 -15.68 5.51
C ARG A 346 -49.07 -16.83 5.02
N GLN A 347 -50.09 -16.54 4.21
CA GLN A 347 -50.95 -17.56 3.60
C GLN A 347 -50.22 -18.34 2.51
N ALA A 348 -49.41 -17.67 1.68
CA ALA A 348 -48.60 -18.30 0.63
C ALA A 348 -47.66 -19.40 1.17
N LEU A 349 -47.15 -19.24 2.41
CA LEU A 349 -46.31 -20.25 3.07
C LEU A 349 -47.03 -21.59 3.36
N ARG A 350 -48.36 -21.61 3.28
CA ARG A 350 -49.18 -22.83 3.45
C ARG A 350 -49.55 -23.50 2.12
N ASP A 351 -49.22 -22.88 0.98
CA ASP A 351 -49.50 -23.43 -0.35
C ASP A 351 -48.67 -24.70 -0.59
N PRO A 352 -49.27 -25.84 -0.97
CA PRO A 352 -48.55 -27.11 -1.18
C PRO A 352 -47.51 -27.04 -2.32
N ARG A 353 -47.64 -26.07 -3.24
CA ARG A 353 -46.70 -25.83 -4.33
C ARG A 353 -45.42 -25.16 -3.85
N LEU A 354 -45.41 -24.52 -2.68
CA LEU A 354 -44.23 -23.88 -2.11
C LEU A 354 -43.52 -24.82 -1.12
N ARG A 355 -42.21 -25.02 -1.28
CA ARG A 355 -41.37 -25.69 -0.27
C ARG A 355 -40.20 -24.81 0.12
N VAL A 356 -40.11 -24.52 1.41
CA VAL A 356 -39.00 -23.78 2.00
C VAL A 356 -37.91 -24.77 2.44
N HIS A 357 -36.69 -24.58 1.93
CA HIS A 357 -35.51 -25.37 2.27
C HIS A 357 -34.55 -24.53 3.10
N PHE A 358 -34.26 -24.97 4.32
CA PHE A 358 -33.36 -24.26 5.24
C PHE A 358 -31.89 -24.68 5.07
N LEU A 359 -31.28 -24.34 3.93
CA LEU A 359 -29.87 -24.65 3.68
C LEU A 359 -29.17 -23.59 2.80
N ASP A 360 -27.85 -23.72 2.68
CA ASP A 360 -27.03 -22.89 1.80
C ASP A 360 -27.41 -23.06 0.32
N GLY A 361 -27.65 -21.96 -0.39
CA GLY A 361 -28.12 -21.98 -1.78
C GLY A 361 -27.20 -22.74 -2.73
N ARG A 362 -25.89 -22.49 -2.64
CA ARG A 362 -24.91 -23.17 -3.50
C ARG A 362 -24.75 -24.65 -3.14
N ARG A 363 -24.82 -25.00 -1.85
CA ARG A 363 -24.89 -26.41 -1.41
C ARG A 363 -26.16 -27.11 -1.92
N PHE A 364 -27.32 -26.44 -1.91
CA PHE A 364 -28.56 -27.00 -2.45
C PHE A 364 -28.39 -27.36 -3.92
N VAL A 365 -27.85 -26.44 -4.74
CA VAL A 365 -27.56 -26.71 -6.15
C VAL A 365 -26.58 -27.86 -6.31
N ASN A 366 -25.55 -27.97 -5.47
CA ASN A 366 -24.58 -29.06 -5.59
C ASN A 366 -25.16 -30.44 -5.24
N GLU A 367 -26.07 -30.51 -4.25
CA GLU A 367 -26.63 -31.77 -3.73
C GLU A 367 -27.86 -32.27 -4.50
N GLN A 368 -28.57 -31.41 -5.24
CA GLN A 368 -29.73 -31.84 -6.03
C GLN A 368 -29.37 -32.91 -7.10
N SER A 369 -30.36 -33.60 -7.65
CA SER A 369 -30.16 -34.49 -8.81
C SER A 369 -30.45 -33.75 -10.12
N PRO A 370 -29.67 -33.95 -11.19
CA PRO A 370 -29.99 -33.41 -12.52
C PRO A 370 -31.28 -34.01 -13.13
N GLU A 371 -31.80 -35.13 -12.61
CA GLU A 371 -33.02 -35.79 -13.10
C GLU A 371 -34.30 -34.96 -12.88
N ARG A 372 -34.24 -33.93 -12.04
CA ARG A 372 -35.37 -33.09 -11.67
C ARG A 372 -35.05 -31.62 -11.99
N PRO A 373 -34.94 -31.25 -13.28
CA PRO A 373 -34.49 -29.93 -13.69
C PRO A 373 -35.49 -28.82 -13.29
N TYR A 374 -34.96 -27.60 -13.19
CA TYR A 374 -35.72 -26.37 -12.98
C TYR A 374 -35.90 -25.60 -14.30
N ASP A 375 -37.08 -25.00 -14.47
CA ASP A 375 -37.40 -24.20 -15.67
C ASP A 375 -37.03 -22.73 -15.49
N LEU A 376 -37.06 -22.24 -14.24
CA LEU A 376 -36.68 -20.87 -13.90
C LEU A 376 -35.90 -20.87 -12.58
N VAL A 377 -34.71 -20.27 -12.60
CA VAL A 377 -33.84 -20.11 -11.42
C VAL A 377 -33.65 -18.62 -11.15
N LEU A 378 -33.94 -18.18 -9.93
CA LEU A 378 -33.91 -16.78 -9.51
C LEU A 378 -32.82 -16.54 -8.46
N VAL A 379 -31.81 -15.75 -8.82
CA VAL A 379 -30.71 -15.31 -7.94
C VAL A 379 -30.77 -13.78 -7.80
N LEU A 380 -31.74 -13.30 -7.02
CA LEU A 380 -32.13 -11.87 -7.01
C LEU A 380 -31.60 -11.09 -5.80
N ASP A 381 -31.34 -11.75 -4.68
CA ASP A 381 -30.98 -11.10 -3.41
C ASP A 381 -29.48 -10.88 -3.20
N ALA A 382 -28.65 -11.46 -4.07
CA ALA A 382 -27.22 -11.34 -3.95
C ALA A 382 -26.69 -10.11 -4.73
N THR A 383 -25.58 -9.55 -4.28
CA THR A 383 -24.78 -8.57 -5.02
C THR A 383 -23.34 -8.94 -4.79
N PRO A 384 -22.47 -9.01 -5.82
CA PRO A 384 -21.10 -9.52 -5.67
C PRO A 384 -20.18 -8.50 -4.96
N ALA A 385 -20.51 -8.18 -3.71
CA ALA A 385 -19.87 -7.13 -2.90
C ALA A 385 -18.88 -7.69 -1.87
N SER A 386 -19.00 -8.98 -1.52
CA SER A 386 -18.16 -9.71 -0.58
C SER A 386 -17.87 -11.12 -1.11
N ALA A 387 -16.86 -11.82 -0.56
CA ALA A 387 -16.54 -13.20 -0.91
C ALA A 387 -17.73 -14.16 -0.71
N TYR A 388 -18.57 -13.91 0.31
CA TYR A 388 -19.79 -14.67 0.57
C TYR A 388 -20.83 -14.51 -0.54
N SER A 389 -21.11 -13.27 -0.95
CA SER A 389 -22.16 -12.97 -1.92
C SER A 389 -21.69 -13.18 -3.37
N ASN A 390 -20.40 -13.01 -3.62
CA ASN A 390 -19.79 -13.21 -4.94
C ASN A 390 -19.89 -14.65 -5.46
N ARG A 391 -19.96 -15.64 -4.57
CA ARG A 391 -20.01 -17.06 -4.94
C ARG A 391 -21.23 -17.47 -5.77
N PHE A 392 -22.24 -16.60 -5.87
CA PHE A 392 -23.42 -16.75 -6.72
C PHE A 392 -23.26 -16.12 -8.11
N PHE A 393 -22.09 -15.52 -8.39
CA PHE A 393 -21.76 -14.83 -9.64
C PHE A 393 -20.48 -15.39 -10.29
N THR A 394 -20.00 -16.55 -9.85
CA THR A 394 -18.80 -17.19 -10.40
C THR A 394 -19.12 -18.13 -11.55
N LEU A 395 -18.13 -18.31 -12.43
CA LEU A 395 -18.20 -19.25 -13.55
C LEU A 395 -18.58 -20.67 -13.10
N GLU A 396 -18.02 -21.12 -11.98
CA GLU A 396 -18.30 -22.42 -11.39
C GLU A 396 -19.74 -22.55 -10.93
N PHE A 397 -20.30 -21.51 -10.29
CA PHE A 397 -21.69 -21.51 -9.86
C PHE A 397 -22.65 -21.53 -11.05
N TYR A 398 -22.46 -20.68 -12.06
CA TYR A 398 -23.33 -20.65 -13.23
C TYR A 398 -23.33 -21.97 -13.99
N ARG A 399 -22.17 -22.62 -14.15
CA ARG A 399 -22.10 -23.98 -14.74
C ARG A 399 -22.88 -25.01 -13.94
N ARG A 400 -22.80 -24.96 -12.60
CA ARG A 400 -23.56 -25.86 -11.73
C ARG A 400 -25.05 -25.63 -11.83
N VAL A 401 -25.48 -24.37 -11.94
CA VAL A 401 -26.88 -24.02 -12.14
C VAL A 401 -27.38 -24.52 -13.50
N GLN A 402 -26.64 -24.26 -14.59
CA GLN A 402 -26.98 -24.75 -15.93
C GLN A 402 -27.18 -26.26 -15.97
N GLN A 403 -26.32 -27.03 -15.30
CA GLN A 403 -26.44 -28.50 -15.20
C GLN A 403 -27.71 -28.99 -14.49
N ARG A 404 -28.44 -28.12 -13.79
CA ARG A 404 -29.66 -28.43 -13.02
C ARG A 404 -30.91 -27.76 -13.60
N MET A 405 -30.76 -27.14 -14.75
CA MET A 405 -31.86 -26.52 -15.47
C MET A 405 -32.34 -27.42 -16.60
N ALA A 406 -33.60 -27.25 -17.00
CA ALA A 406 -34.11 -27.85 -18.21
C ALA A 406 -33.36 -27.26 -19.43
N PRO A 407 -33.32 -27.93 -20.59
CA PRO A 407 -32.70 -27.37 -21.79
C PRO A 407 -33.23 -25.96 -22.15
N GLY A 408 -34.54 -25.74 -21.97
CA GLY A 408 -35.20 -24.43 -22.12
C GLY A 408 -35.30 -23.61 -20.84
N GLY A 409 -34.55 -23.94 -19.79
CA GLY A 409 -34.59 -23.22 -18.53
C GLY A 409 -33.97 -21.82 -18.62
N VAL A 410 -34.44 -20.88 -17.80
CA VAL A 410 -33.93 -19.50 -17.72
C VAL A 410 -33.36 -19.21 -16.34
N LEU A 411 -32.17 -18.61 -16.28
CA LEU A 411 -31.56 -18.11 -15.06
C LEU A 411 -31.69 -16.59 -15.04
N CYS A 412 -32.35 -16.02 -14.02
CA CYS A 412 -32.39 -14.57 -13.84
C CYS A 412 -31.60 -14.14 -12.60
N THR A 413 -30.71 -13.16 -12.76
CA THR A 413 -29.88 -12.62 -11.69
C THR A 413 -29.76 -11.09 -11.78
N ARG A 414 -29.55 -10.45 -10.64
CA ARG A 414 -29.56 -8.99 -10.51
C ARG A 414 -28.21 -8.45 -10.01
N VAL A 415 -27.73 -7.36 -10.60
CA VAL A 415 -26.46 -6.71 -10.22
C VAL A 415 -26.65 -5.19 -10.16
N SER A 416 -26.07 -4.52 -9.17
CA SER A 416 -26.07 -3.05 -9.07
C SER A 416 -25.38 -2.41 -10.29
N SER A 417 -26.02 -1.41 -10.88
CA SER A 417 -25.58 -0.74 -12.12
C SER A 417 -26.12 0.70 -12.19
N ALA A 418 -26.11 1.30 -13.38
CA ALA A 418 -26.82 2.53 -13.72
C ALA A 418 -27.42 2.40 -15.13
N SER A 419 -28.64 2.92 -15.35
CA SER A 419 -29.34 2.86 -16.64
C SER A 419 -28.72 3.78 -17.71
N HIS A 420 -28.27 4.99 -17.32
CA HIS A 420 -27.84 6.01 -18.28
C HIS A 420 -26.34 6.35 -18.27
N TYR A 421 -25.54 5.76 -17.36
CA TYR A 421 -24.11 6.06 -17.27
C TYR A 421 -23.28 4.84 -16.84
N LEU A 422 -22.70 4.16 -17.83
CA LEU A 422 -21.74 3.07 -17.67
C LEU A 422 -20.31 3.58 -17.94
N GLY A 423 -19.77 4.37 -17.01
CA GLY A 423 -18.34 4.71 -17.03
C GLY A 423 -17.46 3.47 -16.85
N ARG A 424 -16.15 3.56 -17.15
CA ARG A 424 -15.22 2.41 -17.12
C ARG A 424 -15.27 1.56 -15.84
N THR A 425 -15.51 2.16 -14.68
CA THR A 425 -15.55 1.45 -13.40
C THR A 425 -16.86 0.68 -13.19
N VAL A 426 -18.00 1.32 -13.44
CA VAL A 426 -19.31 0.68 -13.36
C VAL A 426 -19.41 -0.41 -14.44
N GLY A 427 -19.04 -0.08 -15.68
CA GLY A 427 -18.99 -1.01 -16.80
C GLY A 427 -18.00 -2.16 -16.59
N GLY A 428 -16.87 -1.94 -15.91
CA GLY A 428 -15.96 -3.02 -15.53
C GLY A 428 -16.58 -3.99 -14.51
N PHE A 429 -17.25 -3.47 -13.48
CA PHE A 429 -17.91 -4.27 -12.45
C PHE A 429 -19.10 -5.07 -13.00
N THR A 430 -20.02 -4.42 -13.70
CA THR A 430 -21.21 -5.07 -14.28
C THR A 430 -20.87 -5.93 -15.50
N GLY A 431 -19.90 -5.48 -16.30
CA GLY A 431 -19.32 -6.24 -17.41
C GLY A 431 -18.68 -7.55 -16.96
N SER A 432 -17.97 -7.57 -15.81
CA SER A 432 -17.39 -8.80 -15.28
C SER A 432 -18.46 -9.88 -15.04
N VAL A 433 -19.60 -9.51 -14.47
CA VAL A 433 -20.72 -10.45 -14.27
C VAL A 433 -21.35 -10.85 -15.61
N TYR A 434 -21.61 -9.88 -16.50
CA TYR A 434 -22.18 -10.13 -17.82
C TYR A 434 -21.34 -11.11 -18.64
N HIS A 435 -20.03 -10.88 -18.77
CA HIS A 435 -19.13 -11.77 -19.52
C HIS A 435 -18.96 -13.14 -18.85
N THR A 436 -19.02 -13.21 -17.51
CA THR A 436 -19.02 -14.48 -16.77
C THR A 436 -20.29 -15.29 -17.06
N LEU A 437 -21.45 -14.63 -17.12
CA LEU A 437 -22.72 -15.24 -17.49
C LEU A 437 -22.72 -15.68 -18.96
N LYS A 438 -22.23 -14.83 -19.87
CA LYS A 438 -22.14 -15.07 -21.33
C LYS A 438 -21.27 -16.27 -21.68
N ARG A 439 -20.27 -16.56 -20.83
CA ARG A 439 -19.40 -17.73 -20.99
C ARG A 439 -20.11 -19.06 -20.74
N VAL A 440 -21.22 -19.06 -20.01
CA VAL A 440 -22.02 -20.25 -19.70
C VAL A 440 -23.30 -20.29 -20.52
N PHE A 441 -23.96 -19.14 -20.67
CA PHE A 441 -25.21 -18.98 -21.40
C PHE A 441 -24.99 -18.06 -22.60
N PRO A 442 -25.13 -18.54 -23.84
CA PRO A 442 -24.90 -17.73 -25.04
C PRO A 442 -25.92 -16.59 -25.18
N GLU A 443 -27.17 -16.81 -24.75
CA GLU A 443 -28.24 -15.81 -24.82
C GLU A 443 -28.44 -15.11 -23.46
N ILE A 444 -28.48 -13.77 -23.50
CA ILE A 444 -28.73 -12.93 -22.32
C ILE A 444 -29.64 -11.76 -22.73
N ALA A 445 -30.78 -11.65 -22.06
CA ALA A 445 -31.64 -10.47 -22.06
C ALA A 445 -31.32 -9.57 -20.86
N ILE A 446 -31.26 -8.27 -21.10
CA ILE A 446 -30.92 -7.23 -20.13
C ILE A 446 -32.15 -6.37 -19.90
N LEU A 447 -32.52 -6.19 -18.64
CA LEU A 447 -33.41 -5.12 -18.21
C LEU A 447 -32.57 -4.05 -17.48
N PRO A 448 -32.31 -2.89 -18.12
CA PRO A 448 -31.56 -1.79 -17.52
C PRO A 448 -32.26 -1.16 -16.31
N GLY A 449 -31.48 -0.46 -15.48
CA GLY A 449 -31.93 0.17 -14.25
C GLY A 449 -30.78 0.36 -13.26
N ASP A 450 -31.08 0.94 -12.09
CA ASP A 450 -30.13 1.06 -10.96
C ASP A 450 -29.60 -0.30 -10.50
N ARG A 451 -30.35 -1.37 -10.81
CA ARG A 451 -29.86 -2.74 -10.74
C ARG A 451 -30.28 -3.43 -12.03
N HIS A 452 -29.31 -3.78 -12.88
CA HIS A 452 -29.58 -4.55 -14.08
C HIS A 452 -30.09 -5.94 -13.69
N LEU A 453 -31.16 -6.38 -14.34
CA LEU A 453 -31.66 -7.75 -14.26
C LEU A 453 -31.27 -8.48 -15.56
N TYR A 454 -30.43 -9.50 -15.43
CA TYR A 454 -30.01 -10.36 -16.52
C TYR A 454 -30.83 -11.64 -16.48
N CYS A 455 -31.47 -12.01 -17.59
CA CYS A 455 -32.08 -13.32 -17.78
C CYS A 455 -31.33 -14.05 -18.90
N ALA A 456 -30.81 -15.24 -18.61
CA ALA A 456 -29.91 -15.98 -19.48
C ALA A 456 -30.41 -17.39 -19.75
N ALA A 457 -30.17 -17.89 -20.96
CA ALA A 457 -30.60 -19.21 -21.41
C ALA A 457 -29.54 -19.90 -22.27
N ALA A 458 -29.59 -21.23 -22.29
CA ALA A 458 -28.68 -22.06 -23.06
C ALA A 458 -29.07 -22.17 -24.54
N LEU A 459 -30.37 -22.06 -24.84
CA LEU A 459 -30.94 -22.16 -26.18
C LEU A 459 -31.17 -20.76 -26.78
N PRO A 460 -31.00 -20.61 -28.12
CA PRO A 460 -31.30 -19.38 -28.84
C PRO A 460 -32.78 -18.99 -28.70
N GLU A 461 -33.08 -17.69 -28.76
CA GLU A 461 -34.43 -17.09 -28.75
C GLU A 461 -35.28 -17.39 -27.50
N ARG A 462 -34.70 -18.05 -26.49
CA ARG A 462 -35.44 -18.41 -25.29
C ARG A 462 -35.74 -17.20 -24.41
N VAL A 463 -34.80 -16.28 -24.28
CA VAL A 463 -34.98 -14.97 -23.62
C VAL A 463 -35.17 -13.88 -24.67
N SER A 464 -35.92 -12.83 -24.36
CA SER A 464 -36.24 -11.75 -25.30
C SER A 464 -36.13 -10.37 -24.66
N GLU A 465 -35.66 -9.40 -25.44
CA GLU A 465 -35.66 -7.98 -25.10
C GLU A 465 -36.78 -7.20 -25.82
N SER A 466 -37.57 -7.86 -26.68
CA SER A 466 -38.71 -7.24 -27.37
C SER A 466 -39.92 -7.13 -26.44
N PRO A 467 -40.46 -5.91 -26.23
CA PRO A 467 -41.69 -5.69 -25.49
C PRO A 467 -42.87 -6.52 -26.03
N GLU A 468 -43.00 -6.64 -27.34
CA GLU A 468 -44.10 -7.30 -28.05
C GLU A 468 -44.07 -8.81 -27.81
N VAL A 469 -42.89 -9.42 -27.88
CA VAL A 469 -42.71 -10.85 -27.61
C VAL A 469 -43.06 -11.16 -26.16
N LEU A 470 -42.57 -10.37 -25.20
CA LEU A 470 -42.88 -10.58 -23.78
C LEU A 470 -44.34 -10.31 -23.45
N LYS A 471 -44.96 -9.29 -24.08
CA LYS A 471 -46.38 -9.01 -23.99
C LYS A 471 -47.22 -10.20 -24.48
N GLN A 472 -46.88 -10.76 -25.65
CA GLN A 472 -47.57 -11.94 -26.19
C GLN A 472 -47.42 -13.15 -25.26
N ARG A 473 -46.20 -13.44 -24.79
CA ARG A 473 -45.95 -14.52 -23.83
C ARG A 473 -46.74 -14.33 -22.54
N TYR A 474 -46.76 -13.12 -21.98
CA TYR A 474 -47.52 -12.81 -20.77
C TYR A 474 -49.04 -12.96 -20.95
N LEU A 475 -49.58 -12.52 -22.08
CA LEU A 475 -51.00 -12.65 -22.39
C LEU A 475 -51.43 -14.11 -22.57
N ALA A 476 -50.53 -14.97 -23.08
CA ALA A 476 -50.77 -16.40 -23.24
C ALA A 476 -50.80 -17.17 -21.91
N ILE A 477 -50.29 -16.59 -20.82
CA ILE A 477 -50.37 -17.22 -19.49
C ILE A 477 -51.82 -17.20 -19.00
N PRO A 478 -52.38 -18.35 -18.57
CA PRO A 478 -53.73 -18.43 -18.01
C PRO A 478 -53.77 -17.81 -16.60
N LEU A 479 -53.90 -16.48 -16.53
CA LEU A 479 -53.91 -15.68 -15.30
C LEU A 479 -55.08 -14.69 -15.32
N ASP A 480 -55.97 -14.74 -14.31
CA ASP A 480 -57.13 -13.84 -14.16
C ASP A 480 -57.37 -13.51 -12.66
N PRO A 481 -57.46 -12.22 -12.25
CA PRO A 481 -57.13 -11.03 -13.03
C PRO A 481 -55.62 -10.90 -13.24
N ARG A 482 -55.21 -10.29 -14.37
CA ARG A 482 -53.82 -9.95 -14.66
C ARG A 482 -53.39 -8.70 -13.88
N PRO A 483 -52.46 -8.82 -12.92
CA PRO A 483 -52.09 -7.71 -12.03
C PRO A 483 -51.13 -6.70 -12.67
N PHE A 484 -50.42 -7.09 -13.73
CA PHE A 484 -49.52 -6.22 -14.49
C PHE A 484 -50.18 -5.83 -15.82
N ALA A 485 -50.17 -4.53 -16.16
CA ALA A 485 -50.69 -4.06 -17.43
C ALA A 485 -49.72 -4.45 -18.56
N ALA A 486 -50.18 -5.28 -19.50
CA ALA A 486 -49.30 -5.87 -20.51
C ALA A 486 -48.63 -4.83 -21.42
N ASP A 487 -49.25 -3.68 -21.66
CA ASP A 487 -48.65 -2.58 -22.43
C ASP A 487 -47.46 -1.90 -21.72
N SER A 488 -47.35 -2.05 -20.40
CA SER A 488 -46.23 -1.50 -19.63
C SER A 488 -44.89 -2.15 -19.97
N PHE A 489 -44.86 -3.27 -20.71
CA PHE A 489 -43.60 -3.82 -21.23
C PHE A 489 -42.87 -2.82 -22.15
N HIS A 490 -43.58 -1.96 -22.89
CA HIS A 490 -42.95 -0.93 -23.73
C HIS A 490 -42.30 0.18 -22.90
N THR A 491 -42.85 0.47 -21.71
CA THR A 491 -42.25 1.44 -20.77
C THR A 491 -41.08 0.82 -20.02
N LEU A 492 -41.18 -0.49 -19.71
CA LEU A 492 -40.16 -1.23 -18.98
C LEU A 492 -38.91 -1.51 -19.82
N LEU A 493 -39.08 -1.80 -21.11
CA LEU A 493 -38.02 -2.20 -22.03
C LEU A 493 -37.82 -1.12 -23.10
N GLN A 494 -37.11 -0.06 -22.73
CA GLN A 494 -36.73 0.98 -23.67
C GLN A 494 -35.55 0.52 -24.54
N ALA A 495 -35.75 0.48 -25.86
CA ALA A 495 -34.76 -0.01 -26.81
C ALA A 495 -33.43 0.77 -26.72
N ASP A 496 -33.48 2.09 -26.51
CA ASP A 496 -32.30 2.94 -26.41
C ASP A 496 -31.44 2.60 -25.19
N GLU A 497 -32.06 2.37 -24.02
CA GLU A 497 -31.34 2.00 -22.79
C GLU A 497 -30.70 0.61 -22.90
N ILE A 498 -31.41 -0.34 -23.51
CA ILE A 498 -30.91 -1.71 -23.71
C ILE A 498 -29.75 -1.69 -24.70
N GLY A 499 -29.89 -0.98 -25.83
CA GLY A 499 -28.85 -0.82 -26.83
C GLY A 499 -27.59 -0.18 -26.23
N TYR A 500 -27.75 0.92 -25.48
CA TYR A 500 -26.66 1.58 -24.78
C TYR A 500 -25.95 0.65 -23.78
N ALA A 501 -26.72 -0.06 -22.95
CA ALA A 501 -26.16 -0.96 -21.95
C ALA A 501 -25.39 -2.12 -22.61
N ARG A 502 -25.96 -2.73 -23.65
CA ARG A 502 -25.34 -3.83 -24.39
C ARG A 502 -24.05 -3.40 -25.09
N GLU A 503 -24.08 -2.30 -25.84
CA GLU A 503 -22.90 -1.77 -26.53
C GLU A 503 -21.76 -1.53 -25.53
N ARG A 504 -22.04 -0.86 -24.41
CA ARG A 504 -21.04 -0.57 -23.37
C ARG A 504 -20.51 -1.82 -22.68
N LEU A 505 -21.36 -2.81 -22.40
CA LEU A 505 -20.93 -4.07 -21.77
C LEU A 505 -20.07 -4.92 -22.72
N GLU A 506 -20.32 -4.86 -24.02
CA GLU A 506 -19.54 -5.58 -25.04
C GLU A 506 -18.22 -4.86 -25.39
N GLU A 507 -18.18 -3.53 -25.39
CA GLU A 507 -16.98 -2.73 -25.65
C GLU A 507 -15.92 -2.84 -24.53
N VAL A 508 -16.34 -2.97 -23.28
CA VAL A 508 -15.43 -2.95 -22.12
C VAL A 508 -14.80 -4.34 -21.93
N PRO A 509 -13.47 -4.49 -22.08
CA PRO A 509 -12.80 -5.76 -21.78
C PRO A 509 -12.95 -6.08 -20.29
N ALA A 510 -13.72 -7.13 -19.98
CA ALA A 510 -14.03 -7.51 -18.62
C ALA A 510 -13.34 -8.80 -18.20
N GLU A 511 -12.91 -8.85 -16.94
CA GLU A 511 -12.31 -10.04 -16.37
C GLU A 511 -13.38 -11.03 -15.90
N LEU A 512 -13.16 -12.31 -16.16
CA LEU A 512 -14.08 -13.36 -15.72
C LEU A 512 -13.97 -13.58 -14.21
N ASN A 513 -15.12 -13.73 -13.56
CA ASN A 513 -15.23 -13.99 -12.14
C ASN A 513 -15.23 -15.50 -11.84
N SER A 514 -14.31 -15.96 -11.00
CA SER A 514 -14.20 -17.37 -10.60
C SER A 514 -13.96 -17.50 -9.09
N ASP A 515 -14.11 -18.73 -8.57
CA ASP A 515 -13.86 -18.99 -7.15
C ASP A 515 -12.39 -18.71 -6.73
N GLU A 516 -11.41 -19.04 -7.58
CA GLU A 516 -9.98 -18.78 -7.32
C GLU A 516 -9.61 -17.29 -7.44
N ARG A 517 -10.34 -16.57 -8.31
CA ARG A 517 -10.13 -15.15 -8.62
C ARG A 517 -11.47 -14.40 -8.58
N PRO A 518 -11.97 -14.10 -7.37
CA PRO A 518 -13.24 -13.38 -7.18
C PRO A 518 -13.08 -11.90 -7.54
N VAL A 519 -12.99 -11.58 -8.83
CA VAL A 519 -12.53 -10.26 -9.33
C VAL A 519 -13.55 -9.14 -9.09
N THR A 520 -14.83 -9.47 -9.11
CA THR A 520 -15.95 -8.55 -8.84
C THR A 520 -15.88 -7.94 -7.44
N TYR A 521 -15.35 -8.67 -6.45
CA TYR A 521 -15.10 -8.14 -5.10
C TYR A 521 -14.12 -6.95 -5.16
N TYR A 522 -13.02 -7.08 -5.90
CA TYR A 522 -12.09 -5.97 -6.11
C TYR A 522 -12.74 -4.81 -6.87
N LEU A 523 -13.49 -5.12 -7.93
CA LEU A 523 -14.16 -4.11 -8.75
C LEU A 523 -15.20 -3.33 -7.92
N ASN A 524 -15.91 -4.00 -7.00
CA ASN A 524 -16.80 -3.35 -6.04
C ASN A 524 -16.04 -2.44 -5.06
N MET A 525 -14.86 -2.85 -4.59
CA MET A 525 -14.00 -1.99 -3.75
C MET A 525 -13.52 -0.73 -4.49
N ILE A 526 -13.15 -0.86 -5.77
CA ILE A 526 -12.80 0.31 -6.61
C ILE A 526 -14.01 1.20 -6.85
N LEU A 527 -15.17 0.61 -7.14
CA LEU A 527 -16.42 1.34 -7.30
C LEU A 527 -16.75 2.16 -6.05
N TRP A 528 -16.70 1.54 -4.86
CA TRP A 528 -16.85 2.23 -3.58
C TRP A 528 -15.82 3.35 -3.43
N GLY A 529 -14.53 3.07 -3.66
CA GLY A 529 -13.49 4.09 -3.55
C GLY A 529 -13.75 5.30 -4.45
N ARG A 530 -14.29 5.11 -5.65
CA ARG A 530 -14.64 6.20 -6.57
C ARG A 530 -15.91 6.95 -6.15
N LEU A 531 -16.94 6.24 -5.69
CA LEU A 531 -18.17 6.84 -5.14
C LEU A 531 -17.88 7.74 -3.93
N THR A 532 -16.82 7.42 -3.18
CA THR A 532 -16.38 8.19 -2.00
C THR A 532 -15.23 9.17 -2.29
N ALA A 533 -14.91 9.40 -3.56
CA ALA A 533 -13.82 10.28 -4.01
C ALA A 533 -12.44 10.01 -3.34
N SER A 534 -12.17 8.74 -3.03
CA SER A 534 -10.93 8.33 -2.38
C SER A 534 -9.74 8.39 -3.34
N GLY A 535 -8.73 9.21 -3.03
CA GLY A 535 -7.46 9.25 -3.79
C GLY A 535 -6.66 7.94 -3.77
N LEU A 536 -7.09 6.94 -2.99
CA LEU A 536 -6.46 5.62 -2.93
C LEU A 536 -6.75 4.78 -4.18
N THR A 537 -7.85 5.02 -4.90
CA THR A 537 -8.28 4.19 -6.05
C THR A 537 -7.26 4.16 -7.18
N ASP A 538 -6.70 5.33 -7.53
CA ASP A 538 -5.73 5.45 -8.62
C ASP A 538 -4.41 4.74 -8.29
N ALA A 539 -4.06 4.69 -7.00
CA ALA A 539 -2.90 3.94 -6.54
C ALA A 539 -3.16 2.42 -6.63
N LEU A 540 -4.35 1.96 -6.24
CA LEU A 540 -4.73 0.54 -6.31
C LEU A 540 -4.82 0.02 -7.76
N GLU A 541 -5.38 0.80 -8.68
CA GLU A 541 -5.43 0.44 -10.10
C GLU A 541 -4.03 0.39 -10.72
N ARG A 542 -3.15 1.31 -10.35
CA ARG A 542 -1.73 1.27 -10.76
C ARG A 542 -1.04 0.02 -10.22
N LEU A 543 -1.19 -0.27 -8.93
CA LEU A 543 -0.64 -1.47 -8.28
C LEU A 543 -1.07 -2.75 -8.99
N ARG A 544 -2.35 -2.86 -9.37
CA ARG A 544 -2.90 -4.00 -10.10
C ARG A 544 -2.17 -4.26 -11.42
N ARG A 545 -1.92 -3.20 -12.20
CA ARG A 545 -1.27 -3.29 -13.53
C ARG A 545 0.17 -3.78 -13.46
N LEU A 546 0.84 -3.56 -12.33
CA LEU A 546 2.23 -3.96 -12.11
C LEU A 546 2.39 -5.43 -11.69
N GLY A 547 1.28 -6.14 -11.43
CA GLY A 547 1.29 -7.53 -11.04
C GLY A 547 1.94 -7.76 -9.66
N PRO A 548 2.72 -8.85 -9.46
CA PRO A 548 3.26 -9.21 -8.14
C PRO A 548 4.53 -8.42 -7.73
N TRP A 549 5.21 -7.78 -8.69
CA TRP A 549 6.51 -7.12 -8.46
C TRP A 549 6.51 -6.01 -7.40
N PRO A 550 5.48 -5.13 -7.29
CA PRO A 550 5.45 -4.10 -6.26
C PRO A 550 5.46 -4.63 -4.83
N TYR A 551 5.03 -5.88 -4.62
CA TYR A 551 4.98 -6.49 -3.30
C TYR A 551 6.28 -7.26 -2.99
N LEU A 552 6.94 -7.83 -4.00
CA LEU A 552 8.17 -8.61 -3.82
C LEU A 552 9.44 -7.76 -3.78
N LEU A 553 9.52 -6.72 -4.62
CA LEU A 553 10.70 -5.87 -4.76
C LEU A 553 11.10 -5.17 -3.45
N PRO A 554 10.17 -4.61 -2.63
CA PRO A 554 10.54 -3.95 -1.40
C PRO A 554 11.23 -4.85 -0.39
N LEU A 555 10.73 -6.08 -0.26
CA LEU A 555 11.30 -7.08 0.64
C LEU A 555 12.64 -7.59 0.11
N LEU A 556 12.73 -7.91 -1.18
CA LEU A 556 13.98 -8.34 -1.83
C LEU A 556 15.09 -7.29 -1.64
N LEU A 557 14.78 -6.02 -1.91
CA LEU A 557 15.69 -4.91 -1.74
C LEU A 557 16.09 -4.74 -0.26
N GLY A 558 15.13 -4.84 0.67
CA GLY A 558 15.40 -4.77 2.10
C GLY A 558 16.35 -5.87 2.57
N VAL A 559 16.13 -7.11 2.13
CA VAL A 559 16.99 -8.27 2.43
C VAL A 559 18.38 -8.06 1.83
N LEU A 560 18.49 -7.64 0.56
CA LEU A 560 19.77 -7.40 -0.10
C LEU A 560 20.58 -6.30 0.59
N LEU A 561 19.94 -5.17 0.95
CA LEU A 561 20.59 -4.09 1.69
C LEU A 561 20.98 -4.51 3.10
N TRP A 562 20.19 -5.35 3.76
CA TRP A 562 20.53 -5.90 5.07
C TRP A 562 21.75 -6.83 5.00
N LEU A 563 21.82 -7.70 3.97
CA LEU A 563 22.98 -8.55 3.70
C LEU A 563 24.21 -7.72 3.40
N LEU A 564 24.07 -6.70 2.55
CA LEU A 564 25.14 -5.77 2.21
C LEU A 564 25.64 -5.00 3.44
N ARG A 565 24.72 -4.47 4.26
CA ARG A 565 25.04 -3.82 5.53
C ARG A 565 25.83 -4.76 6.45
N SER A 566 25.37 -6.00 6.56
CA SER A 566 26.00 -7.00 7.43
C SER A 566 27.41 -7.36 6.96
N ALA A 567 27.61 -7.44 5.64
CA ALA A 567 28.93 -7.65 5.04
C ALA A 567 29.87 -6.44 5.22
N LEU A 568 29.36 -5.21 5.12
CA LEU A 568 30.15 -3.98 5.21
C LEU A 568 30.44 -3.52 6.65
N GLU A 569 29.54 -3.77 7.61
CA GLU A 569 29.69 -3.33 9.00
C GLU A 569 30.33 -4.37 9.92
N GLY A 570 30.52 -5.61 9.44
CA GLY A 570 31.24 -6.66 10.16
C GLY A 570 30.59 -7.07 11.48
N PHE A 571 29.30 -7.42 11.46
CA PHE A 571 28.60 -7.84 12.68
C PHE A 571 29.13 -9.15 13.25
N GLU A 572 29.13 -9.25 14.59
CA GLU A 572 29.36 -10.51 15.28
C GLU A 572 28.30 -11.54 14.90
N ARG A 573 28.73 -12.79 14.68
CA ARG A 573 27.86 -13.94 14.37
C ARG A 573 26.61 -14.05 15.27
N PRO A 574 26.66 -13.95 16.62
CA PRO A 574 25.46 -14.02 17.46
C PRO A 574 24.44 -12.91 17.18
N ARG A 575 24.92 -11.68 16.94
CA ARG A 575 24.05 -10.55 16.60
C ARG A 575 23.36 -10.74 15.26
N LEU A 576 24.09 -11.28 14.27
CA LEU A 576 23.56 -11.60 12.94
C LEU A 576 22.52 -12.72 13.01
N GLN A 577 22.77 -13.76 13.80
CA GLN A 577 21.81 -14.84 14.06
C GLN A 577 20.53 -14.33 14.70
N ARG A 578 20.61 -13.47 15.72
CA ARG A 578 19.43 -12.87 16.34
C ARG A 578 18.62 -12.05 15.34
N GLN A 579 19.27 -11.15 14.57
CA GLN A 579 18.57 -10.33 13.58
C GLN A 579 17.93 -11.18 12.48
N SER A 580 18.61 -12.21 12.01
CA SER A 580 18.08 -13.15 11.01
C SER A 580 16.89 -13.93 11.55
N ALA A 581 16.97 -14.41 12.81
CA ALA A 581 15.88 -15.12 13.47
C ALA A 581 14.66 -14.21 13.71
N SER A 582 14.87 -12.95 14.11
CA SER A 582 13.77 -11.98 14.26
C SER A 582 13.12 -11.63 12.93
N LEU A 583 13.89 -11.45 11.86
CA LEU A 583 13.35 -11.19 10.51
C LEU A 583 12.58 -12.41 9.97
N ALA A 584 13.15 -13.61 10.14
CA ALA A 584 12.50 -14.86 9.79
C ALA A 584 11.18 -15.04 10.55
N LEU A 585 11.15 -14.70 11.84
CA LEU A 585 9.94 -14.76 12.64
C LEU A 585 8.90 -13.71 12.20
N ALA A 586 9.32 -12.49 11.86
CA ALA A 586 8.41 -11.49 11.31
C ALA A 586 7.80 -11.92 9.98
N LEU A 587 8.59 -12.49 9.07
CA LEU A 587 8.07 -13.02 7.80
C LEU A 587 7.19 -14.25 8.02
N LEU A 588 7.50 -15.09 9.01
CA LEU A 588 6.67 -16.23 9.38
C LEU A 588 5.32 -15.77 9.95
N GLY A 589 5.29 -14.77 10.82
CA GLY A 589 4.06 -14.16 11.33
C GLY A 589 3.22 -13.50 10.23
N LEU A 590 3.87 -12.84 9.26
CA LEU A 590 3.23 -12.31 8.05
C LEU A 590 2.55 -13.43 7.26
N ILE A 591 3.31 -14.50 6.96
CA ILE A 591 2.81 -15.66 6.22
C ILE A 591 1.67 -16.34 6.98
N ALA A 592 1.81 -16.53 8.30
CA ALA A 592 0.81 -17.16 9.14
C ALA A 592 -0.55 -16.44 9.05
N MET A 593 -0.55 -15.11 9.24
CA MET A 593 -1.78 -14.32 9.15
C MET A 593 -2.33 -14.26 7.72
N ALA A 594 -1.45 -14.11 6.72
CA ALA A 594 -1.85 -14.07 5.32
C ALA A 594 -2.51 -15.37 4.86
N VAL A 595 -1.91 -16.52 5.18
CA VAL A 595 -2.46 -17.84 4.87
C VAL A 595 -3.77 -18.07 5.58
N GLN A 596 -3.89 -17.66 6.85
CA GLN A 596 -5.14 -17.78 7.58
C GLN A 596 -6.27 -17.00 6.89
N LEU A 597 -6.00 -15.79 6.40
CA LEU A 597 -6.98 -15.01 5.62
C LEU A 597 -7.30 -15.65 4.27
N VAL A 598 -6.31 -16.21 3.57
CA VAL A 598 -6.57 -16.95 2.30
C VAL A 598 -7.46 -18.16 2.54
N VAL A 599 -7.19 -18.96 3.58
CA VAL A 599 -8.02 -20.11 3.96
C VAL A 599 -9.42 -19.66 4.34
N LEU A 600 -9.55 -18.54 5.06
CA LEU A 600 -10.83 -17.98 5.46
C LEU A 600 -11.66 -17.48 4.27
N PHE A 601 -11.04 -16.77 3.33
CA PHE A 601 -11.73 -16.31 2.11
C PHE A 601 -12.10 -17.47 1.19
N SER A 602 -11.23 -18.48 1.08
CA SER A 602 -11.55 -19.71 0.35
C SER A 602 -12.72 -20.46 1.01
N TYR A 603 -12.74 -20.53 2.34
CA TYR A 603 -13.86 -21.11 3.09
C TYR A 603 -15.17 -20.35 2.81
N GLN A 604 -15.15 -19.01 2.81
CA GLN A 604 -16.32 -18.19 2.48
C GLN A 604 -16.80 -18.40 1.04
N ALA A 605 -15.89 -18.50 0.07
CA ALA A 605 -16.25 -18.72 -1.33
C ALA A 605 -16.93 -20.09 -1.54
N HIS A 606 -16.43 -21.14 -0.88
CA HIS A 606 -16.92 -22.51 -1.09
C HIS A 606 -18.07 -22.91 -0.17
N VAL A 607 -18.03 -22.55 1.12
CA VAL A 607 -19.00 -22.99 2.15
C VAL A 607 -20.04 -21.92 2.49
N GLY A 608 -19.68 -20.64 2.39
CA GLY A 608 -20.60 -19.51 2.54
C GLY A 608 -20.55 -18.81 3.91
N PHE A 609 -21.00 -19.45 4.98
CA PHE A 609 -21.26 -18.73 6.24
C PHE A 609 -20.01 -18.55 7.12
N MET A 610 -19.71 -17.29 7.48
CA MET A 610 -18.47 -16.92 8.15
C MET A 610 -18.61 -16.75 9.68
N PHE A 611 -19.70 -16.13 10.14
CA PHE A 611 -19.80 -15.54 11.49
C PHE A 611 -19.61 -16.50 12.68
N GLN A 612 -20.00 -17.77 12.54
CA GLN A 612 -19.70 -18.79 13.56
C GLN A 612 -18.37 -19.50 13.31
N ARG A 613 -17.96 -19.66 12.05
CA ARG A 613 -16.86 -20.54 11.68
C ARG A 613 -15.51 -19.84 11.71
N VAL A 614 -15.46 -18.51 11.63
CA VAL A 614 -14.22 -17.72 11.85
C VAL A 614 -13.59 -18.02 13.18
N ALA A 615 -14.37 -17.97 14.26
CA ALA A 615 -13.85 -18.20 15.59
C ALA A 615 -13.33 -19.63 15.77
N LEU A 616 -13.97 -20.61 15.14
CA LEU A 616 -13.52 -22.00 15.12
C LEU A 616 -12.25 -22.19 14.27
N LEU A 617 -12.22 -21.67 13.05
CA LEU A 617 -11.07 -21.74 12.15
C LEU A 617 -9.85 -21.03 12.76
N ASN A 618 -10.04 -19.82 13.29
CA ASN A 618 -9.00 -19.09 14.00
C ASN A 618 -8.57 -19.81 15.27
N GLY A 619 -9.51 -20.36 16.05
CA GLY A 619 -9.21 -21.13 17.25
C GLY A 619 -8.39 -22.39 16.96
N LEU A 620 -8.74 -23.13 15.90
CA LEU A 620 -7.97 -24.31 15.46
C LEU A 620 -6.60 -23.94 14.91
N PHE A 621 -6.50 -22.84 14.17
CA PHE A 621 -5.21 -22.30 13.75
C PHE A 621 -4.33 -21.94 14.96
N MET A 622 -4.89 -21.28 15.98
CA MET A 622 -4.20 -20.99 17.24
C MET A 622 -3.81 -22.26 18.01
N THR A 623 -4.65 -23.30 17.99
CA THR A 623 -4.32 -24.60 18.57
C THR A 623 -3.15 -25.24 17.85
N GLY A 624 -3.16 -25.19 16.52
CA GLY A 624 -2.03 -25.52 15.69
C GLY A 624 -0.78 -24.78 16.16
N LEU A 625 -0.85 -23.45 16.27
CA LEU A 625 0.27 -22.62 16.74
C LEU A 625 0.81 -23.08 18.11
N ALA A 626 -0.07 -23.42 19.05
CA ALA A 626 0.29 -23.91 20.38
C ALA A 626 1.03 -25.25 20.31
N LEU A 627 0.47 -26.23 19.60
CA LEU A 627 1.07 -27.55 19.40
C LEU A 627 2.41 -27.45 18.65
N GLY A 628 2.45 -26.60 17.63
CA GLY A 628 3.64 -26.25 16.87
C GLY A 628 4.73 -25.69 17.77
N ALA A 629 4.40 -24.75 18.66
CA ALA A 629 5.35 -24.18 19.61
C ALA A 629 5.90 -25.24 20.58
N TRP A 630 5.07 -26.15 21.10
CA TRP A 630 5.56 -27.24 21.95
C TRP A 630 6.48 -28.20 21.19
N ALA A 631 6.15 -28.54 19.93
CA ALA A 631 7.00 -29.35 19.07
C ALA A 631 8.34 -28.66 18.77
N GLY A 632 8.30 -27.37 18.39
CA GLY A 632 9.47 -26.55 18.10
C GLY A 632 10.39 -26.40 19.33
N GLN A 633 9.82 -26.36 20.54
CA GLN A 633 10.60 -26.39 21.78
C GLN A 633 11.40 -27.69 21.93
N GLY A 634 10.80 -28.84 21.63
CA GLY A 634 11.49 -30.14 21.66
C GLY A 634 12.71 -30.16 20.73
N VAL A 635 12.58 -29.57 19.55
CA VAL A 635 13.67 -29.42 18.57
C VAL A 635 14.72 -28.41 19.02
N ALA A 636 14.31 -27.28 19.61
CA ALA A 636 15.22 -26.24 20.11
C ALA A 636 16.23 -26.80 21.14
N ARG A 637 15.80 -27.75 21.98
CA ARG A 637 16.66 -28.41 22.98
C ARG A 637 17.79 -29.25 22.39
N ARG A 638 17.68 -29.68 21.13
CA ARG A 638 18.73 -30.47 20.43
C ARG A 638 19.92 -29.62 19.94
N GLY A 639 19.97 -28.32 20.27
CA GLY A 639 21.16 -27.48 20.11
C GLY A 639 21.38 -26.85 18.73
N ARG A 640 20.45 -27.02 17.77
CA ARG A 640 20.54 -26.48 16.38
C ARG A 640 19.32 -25.63 15.97
N PRO A 641 19.07 -24.47 16.63
CA PRO A 641 17.84 -23.68 16.38
C PRO A 641 17.78 -23.03 14.99
N VAL A 642 18.90 -22.50 14.47
CA VAL A 642 18.92 -21.81 13.15
C VAL A 642 18.64 -22.78 11.97
N PRO A 643 19.29 -23.95 11.87
CA PRO A 643 18.95 -24.94 10.82
C PRO A 643 17.52 -25.46 10.94
N ALA A 644 17.02 -25.67 12.16
CA ALA A 644 15.64 -26.10 12.38
C ALA A 644 14.64 -25.03 11.91
N LEU A 645 14.90 -23.75 12.20
CA LEU A 645 14.07 -22.64 11.74
C LEU A 645 14.07 -22.52 10.20
N ALA A 646 15.22 -22.72 9.55
CA ALA A 646 15.31 -22.76 8.09
C ALA A 646 14.55 -23.97 7.51
N GLY A 647 14.57 -25.12 8.17
CA GLY A 647 13.78 -26.30 7.80
C GLY A 647 12.27 -26.03 7.89
N VAL A 648 11.80 -25.40 8.97
CA VAL A 648 10.40 -24.97 9.13
C VAL A 648 9.99 -24.03 8.00
N LEU A 649 10.79 -23.00 7.71
CA LEU A 649 10.50 -22.08 6.61
C LEU A 649 10.45 -22.79 5.25
N SER A 650 11.34 -23.76 5.01
CA SER A 650 11.34 -24.53 3.76
C SER A 650 10.07 -25.37 3.61
N LEU A 651 9.60 -25.98 4.69
CA LEU A 651 8.32 -26.69 4.72
C LEU A 651 7.13 -25.74 4.52
N VAL A 652 7.16 -24.54 5.10
CA VAL A 652 6.14 -23.51 4.87
C VAL A 652 6.09 -23.08 3.41
N VAL A 653 7.25 -22.87 2.78
CA VAL A 653 7.34 -22.56 1.33
C VAL A 653 6.71 -23.69 0.51
N LEU A 654 7.05 -24.95 0.80
CA LEU A 654 6.45 -26.10 0.10
C LEU A 654 4.92 -26.15 0.29
N ALA A 655 4.45 -26.00 1.53
CA ALA A 655 3.02 -25.96 1.84
C ALA A 655 2.29 -24.84 1.08
N LEU A 656 2.88 -23.64 1.01
CA LEU A 656 2.32 -22.50 0.27
C LEU A 656 2.27 -22.72 -1.23
N THR A 657 3.27 -23.40 -1.82
CA THR A 657 3.26 -23.73 -3.25
C THR A 657 2.16 -24.74 -3.61
N ALA A 658 1.86 -25.68 -2.70
CA ALA A 658 0.83 -26.70 -2.87
C ALA A 658 -0.58 -26.22 -2.47
N LEU A 659 -0.68 -25.19 -1.61
CA LEU A 659 -1.94 -24.73 -1.01
C LEU A 659 -3.03 -24.39 -2.04
N PRO A 660 -2.77 -23.68 -3.16
CA PRO A 660 -3.82 -23.40 -4.15
C PRO A 660 -4.48 -24.67 -4.70
N ALA A 661 -3.70 -25.70 -5.03
CA ALA A 661 -4.23 -26.96 -5.52
C ALA A 661 -5.07 -27.67 -4.45
N LEU A 662 -4.64 -27.62 -3.19
CA LEU A 662 -5.40 -28.18 -2.07
C LEU A 662 -6.73 -27.45 -1.84
N LEU A 663 -6.76 -26.12 -1.97
CA LEU A 663 -7.99 -25.34 -1.82
C LEU A 663 -9.02 -25.67 -2.92
N VAL A 664 -8.57 -25.89 -4.16
CA VAL A 664 -9.43 -26.32 -5.27
C VAL A 664 -9.99 -27.73 -5.01
N LEU A 665 -9.15 -28.66 -4.54
CA LEU A 665 -9.56 -30.01 -4.15
C LEU A 665 -10.63 -29.98 -3.04
N LEU A 666 -10.42 -29.16 -2.01
CA LEU A 666 -11.40 -28.96 -0.93
C LEU A 666 -12.68 -28.26 -1.43
N GLY A 667 -12.57 -27.36 -2.40
CA GLY A 667 -13.71 -26.70 -3.04
C GLY A 667 -14.63 -27.66 -3.79
N GLY A 668 -14.06 -28.73 -4.37
CA GLY A 668 -14.81 -29.80 -5.05
C GLY A 668 -15.36 -30.89 -4.13
N ALA A 669 -14.89 -30.99 -2.88
CA ALA A 669 -15.35 -31.97 -1.91
C ALA A 669 -16.83 -31.75 -1.53
N ARG A 670 -17.55 -32.83 -1.18
CA ARG A 670 -18.98 -32.79 -0.84
C ARG A 670 -19.23 -32.95 0.65
N GLY A 671 -20.25 -32.25 1.14
CA GLY A 671 -20.75 -32.39 2.51
C GLY A 671 -19.71 -32.09 3.59
N ASP A 672 -19.73 -32.87 4.66
CA ASP A 672 -18.93 -32.61 5.86
C ASP A 672 -17.41 -32.79 5.63
N TRP A 673 -16.99 -33.53 4.60
CA TRP A 673 -15.59 -33.68 4.21
C TRP A 673 -14.95 -32.37 3.76
N GLN A 674 -15.73 -31.50 3.10
CA GLN A 674 -15.26 -30.17 2.71
C GLN A 674 -14.95 -29.33 3.95
N GLU A 675 -15.89 -29.26 4.89
CA GLU A 675 -15.72 -28.49 6.11
C GLU A 675 -14.59 -29.04 6.98
N GLY A 676 -14.59 -30.35 7.25
CA GLY A 676 -13.54 -31.02 8.02
C GLY A 676 -12.14 -30.81 7.43
N GLY A 677 -12.02 -30.81 6.10
CA GLY A 677 -10.77 -30.52 5.40
C GLY A 677 -10.24 -29.11 5.64
N TYR A 678 -11.09 -28.08 5.61
CA TYR A 678 -10.70 -26.70 5.94
C TYR A 678 -10.27 -26.55 7.41
N LEU A 679 -10.97 -27.20 8.33
CA LEU A 679 -10.64 -27.20 9.76
C LEU A 679 -9.28 -27.86 10.02
N LEU A 680 -9.03 -29.03 9.43
CA LEU A 680 -7.76 -29.75 9.53
C LEU A 680 -6.61 -28.94 8.91
N LEU A 681 -6.84 -28.37 7.72
CA LEU A 681 -5.86 -27.54 7.03
C LEU A 681 -5.43 -26.34 7.90
N SER A 682 -6.39 -25.66 8.53
CA SER A 682 -6.12 -24.53 9.43
C SER A 682 -5.25 -24.97 10.62
N ALA A 683 -5.55 -26.10 11.25
CA ALA A 683 -4.76 -26.63 12.35
C ALA A 683 -3.33 -27.02 11.93
N LEU A 684 -3.15 -27.64 10.75
CA LEU A 684 -1.84 -28.05 10.23
C LEU A 684 -0.95 -26.84 9.87
N LEU A 685 -1.53 -25.81 9.25
CA LEU A 685 -0.82 -24.58 8.92
C LEU A 685 -0.41 -23.80 10.19
N GLY A 686 -1.29 -23.79 11.20
CA GLY A 686 -0.95 -23.27 12.53
C GLY A 686 0.20 -24.06 13.17
N LEU A 687 0.17 -25.40 13.12
CA LEU A 687 1.22 -26.26 13.67
C LEU A 687 2.59 -25.98 13.03
N LEU A 688 2.60 -25.85 11.70
CA LEU A 688 3.82 -25.60 10.96
C LEU A 688 4.42 -24.24 11.32
N THR A 689 3.61 -23.18 11.30
CA THR A 689 4.06 -21.81 11.59
C THR A 689 4.41 -21.60 13.07
N GLY A 690 3.67 -22.22 13.99
CA GLY A 690 3.89 -22.07 15.44
C GLY A 690 5.22 -22.64 15.93
N SER A 691 5.77 -23.62 15.21
CA SER A 691 7.07 -24.21 15.53
C SER A 691 8.25 -23.22 15.40
N GLY A 692 8.10 -22.17 14.60
CA GLY A 692 9.14 -21.17 14.36
C GLY A 692 9.40 -20.24 15.55
N PHE A 693 8.39 -19.93 16.37
CA PHE A 693 8.52 -18.99 17.49
C PHE A 693 9.56 -19.42 18.54
N PRO A 694 9.48 -20.63 19.15
CA PRO A 694 10.48 -21.06 20.13
C PRO A 694 11.86 -21.29 19.52
N LEU A 695 11.94 -21.67 18.24
CA LEU A 695 13.21 -21.80 17.51
C LEU A 695 13.90 -20.43 17.33
N ALA A 696 13.13 -19.39 17.01
CA ALA A 696 13.64 -18.02 16.90
C ALA A 696 14.09 -17.45 18.25
N VAL A 697 13.34 -17.69 19.33
CA VAL A 697 13.75 -17.31 20.69
C VAL A 697 15.05 -18.03 21.09
N ALA A 698 15.14 -19.34 20.85
CA ALA A 698 16.36 -20.12 21.15
C ALA A 698 17.57 -19.69 20.31
N ALA A 699 17.36 -19.23 19.06
CA ALA A 699 18.42 -18.66 18.24
C ALA A 699 18.91 -17.29 18.77
N ALA A 700 18.04 -16.54 19.47
CA ALA A 700 18.33 -15.22 20.03
C ALA A 700 18.96 -15.24 21.43
N GLU A 701 18.77 -16.31 22.21
CA GLU A 701 19.17 -16.40 23.64
C GLU A 701 20.67 -16.66 23.87
N ARG A 702 21.46 -16.96 22.84
CA ARG A 702 22.91 -17.22 22.99
C ARG A 702 23.76 -15.98 23.35
N GLU A 703 23.16 -14.80 23.50
CA GLU A 703 23.80 -13.59 24.04
C GLU A 703 23.53 -13.44 25.55
N ARG A 704 24.49 -12.87 26.32
CA ARG A 704 24.41 -12.56 27.76
C ARG A 704 23.28 -11.58 28.18
N HIS A 705 22.32 -11.26 27.30
CA HIS A 705 21.22 -10.35 27.58
C HIS A 705 19.92 -11.14 27.78
N GLY A 706 19.38 -11.08 29.00
CA GLY A 706 18.32 -11.94 29.52
C GLY A 706 17.07 -12.16 28.65
N VAL A 707 16.39 -13.26 28.95
CA VAL A 707 15.34 -13.91 28.15
C VAL A 707 14.11 -13.03 27.92
N VAL A 708 13.85 -12.08 28.82
CA VAL A 708 12.79 -11.07 28.67
C VAL A 708 13.00 -10.20 27.43
N ARG A 709 14.27 -9.90 27.06
CA ARG A 709 14.57 -9.11 25.85
C ARG A 709 14.32 -9.91 24.58
N SER A 710 14.69 -11.19 24.57
CA SER A 710 14.53 -12.06 23.40
C SER A 710 13.06 -12.43 23.15
N SER A 711 12.28 -12.66 24.21
CA SER A 711 10.84 -12.99 24.11
C SER A 711 9.98 -11.80 23.66
N GLY A 712 10.20 -10.59 24.21
CA GLY A 712 9.46 -9.39 23.78
C GLY A 712 9.76 -8.99 22.34
N ILE A 713 11.04 -9.04 21.91
CA ILE A 713 11.40 -8.76 20.52
C ILE A 713 10.81 -9.83 19.57
N ALA A 714 10.81 -11.11 19.98
CA ALA A 714 10.22 -12.18 19.18
C ALA A 714 8.72 -12.00 19.01
N GLN A 715 7.98 -11.69 20.09
CA GLN A 715 6.55 -11.41 20.01
C GLN A 715 6.25 -10.17 19.17
N ALA A 716 7.03 -9.09 19.33
CA ALA A 716 6.86 -7.90 18.50
C ALA A 716 7.13 -8.18 17.02
N ALA A 717 8.15 -8.98 16.70
CA ALA A 717 8.46 -9.37 15.33
C ALA A 717 7.32 -10.19 14.71
N ASP A 718 6.83 -11.22 15.40
CA ASP A 718 5.74 -12.08 14.94
C ASP A 718 4.44 -11.27 14.69
N ASN A 719 4.04 -10.44 15.65
CA ASN A 719 2.81 -9.63 15.53
C ASN A 719 2.95 -8.49 14.52
N LEU A 720 4.13 -7.86 14.39
CA LEU A 720 4.36 -6.85 13.34
C LEU A 720 4.31 -7.48 11.94
N GLY A 721 4.87 -8.69 11.83
CA GLY A 721 4.71 -9.55 10.66
C GLY A 721 3.24 -9.81 10.34
N GLY A 722 2.51 -10.34 11.30
CA GLY A 722 1.08 -10.62 11.18
C GLY A 722 0.24 -9.39 10.86
N ALA A 723 0.59 -8.22 11.42
CA ALA A 723 -0.05 -6.94 11.12
C ALA A 723 0.08 -6.58 9.62
N VAL A 724 1.30 -6.64 9.09
CA VAL A 724 1.56 -6.42 7.67
C VAL A 724 0.85 -7.48 6.83
N GLY A 725 0.90 -8.75 7.22
CA GLY A 725 0.22 -9.85 6.52
C GLY A 725 -1.29 -9.69 6.48
N GLY A 726 -1.91 -9.23 7.56
CA GLY A 726 -3.34 -8.96 7.68
C GLY A 726 -3.80 -7.84 6.74
N VAL A 727 -3.15 -6.67 6.81
CA VAL A 727 -3.47 -5.55 5.91
C VAL A 727 -3.19 -5.94 4.47
N LEU A 728 -1.98 -6.40 4.17
CA LEU A 728 -1.54 -6.69 2.81
C LEU A 728 -2.44 -7.74 2.14
N THR A 729 -2.81 -8.81 2.85
CA THR A 729 -3.58 -9.91 2.25
C THR A 729 -5.06 -9.59 2.09
N GLY A 730 -5.68 -9.02 3.14
CA GLY A 730 -7.11 -8.69 3.13
C GLY A 730 -7.46 -7.55 2.16
N THR A 731 -6.54 -6.61 1.99
CA THR A 731 -6.80 -5.36 1.25
C THR A 731 -6.16 -5.32 -0.14
N LEU A 732 -5.04 -6.04 -0.35
CA LEU A 732 -4.28 -5.98 -1.61
C LEU A 732 -4.13 -7.36 -2.26
N LEU A 733 -3.47 -8.34 -1.64
CA LEU A 733 -3.03 -9.57 -2.34
C LEU A 733 -4.19 -10.37 -2.93
N VAL A 734 -5.17 -10.78 -2.10
CA VAL A 734 -6.27 -11.62 -2.58
C VAL A 734 -7.18 -10.86 -3.56
N PRO A 735 -7.65 -9.63 -3.26
CA PRO A 735 -8.45 -8.88 -4.24
C PRO A 735 -7.73 -8.60 -5.57
N LEU A 736 -6.44 -8.26 -5.54
CA LEU A 736 -5.71 -7.84 -6.75
C LEU A 736 -5.18 -9.01 -7.56
N LEU A 737 -4.56 -9.99 -6.90
CA LEU A 737 -3.83 -11.09 -7.54
C LEU A 737 -4.62 -12.41 -7.55
N GLY A 738 -5.69 -12.52 -6.75
CA GLY A 738 -6.39 -13.78 -6.50
C GLY A 738 -5.66 -14.67 -5.49
N MET A 739 -6.31 -15.77 -5.08
CA MET A 739 -5.79 -16.63 -4.01
C MET A 739 -4.49 -17.34 -4.43
N ARG A 740 -4.42 -17.84 -5.67
CA ARG A 740 -3.26 -18.59 -6.20
C ARG A 740 -1.97 -17.77 -6.19
N TRP A 741 -1.99 -16.59 -6.80
CA TRP A 741 -0.82 -15.71 -6.85
C TRP A 741 -0.45 -15.17 -5.48
N SER A 742 -1.43 -14.94 -4.59
CA SER A 742 -1.17 -14.59 -3.20
C SER A 742 -0.33 -15.65 -2.49
N CYS A 743 -0.69 -16.93 -2.60
CA CYS A 743 0.07 -18.04 -2.01
C CYS A 743 1.50 -18.12 -2.55
N TRP A 744 1.69 -17.99 -3.87
CA TRP A 744 3.02 -18.03 -4.49
C TRP A 744 3.89 -16.82 -4.12
N LEU A 745 3.30 -15.65 -3.98
CA LEU A 745 4.00 -14.45 -3.52
C LEU A 745 4.46 -14.60 -2.07
N LEU A 746 3.62 -15.15 -1.19
CA LEU A 746 3.98 -15.51 0.18
C LEU A 746 5.08 -16.59 0.23
N ALA A 747 5.06 -17.55 -0.69
CA ALA A 747 6.15 -18.52 -0.82
C ALA A 747 7.47 -17.82 -1.17
N GLY A 748 7.42 -16.82 -2.06
CA GLY A 748 8.55 -15.94 -2.35
C GLY A 748 9.08 -15.22 -1.10
N TYR A 749 8.21 -14.72 -0.23
CA TYR A 749 8.63 -14.12 1.06
C TYR A 749 9.32 -15.15 1.97
N GLY A 750 8.84 -16.38 2.01
CA GLY A 750 9.48 -17.48 2.73
C GLY A 750 10.88 -17.79 2.19
N VAL A 751 11.06 -17.81 0.88
CA VAL A 751 12.38 -17.99 0.23
C VAL A 751 13.32 -16.83 0.57
N LEU A 752 12.84 -15.59 0.54
CA LEU A 752 13.64 -14.42 0.92
C LEU A 752 14.05 -14.45 2.40
N ALA A 753 13.25 -15.03 3.28
CA ALA A 753 13.59 -15.23 4.70
C ALA A 753 14.73 -16.24 4.91
N LEU A 754 14.91 -17.20 3.99
CA LEU A 754 16.00 -18.20 4.06
C LEU A 754 17.37 -17.57 3.78
N LEU A 755 17.45 -16.52 2.94
CA LEU A 755 18.71 -15.87 2.57
C LEU A 755 19.48 -15.32 3.78
N PRO A 756 18.90 -14.52 4.70
CA PRO A 756 19.53 -14.11 5.94
C PRO A 756 20.00 -15.27 6.84
N LEU A 757 19.18 -16.32 6.99
CA LEU A 757 19.50 -17.48 7.83
C LEU A 757 20.67 -18.29 7.26
N ALA A 758 20.69 -18.48 5.94
CA ALA A 758 21.80 -19.09 5.22
C ALA A 758 23.06 -18.23 5.33
N PHE A 759 22.95 -16.91 5.12
CA PHE A 759 24.07 -15.99 5.25
C PHE A 759 24.67 -16.01 6.67
N ALA A 760 23.83 -15.98 7.71
CA ALA A 760 24.28 -16.06 9.10
C ALA A 760 24.97 -17.37 9.47
N ARG A 761 24.72 -18.45 8.71
CA ARG A 761 25.37 -19.75 8.86
C ARG A 761 26.68 -19.86 8.08
N TRP A 762 26.68 -19.40 6.83
CA TRP A 762 27.76 -19.63 5.86
C TRP A 762 28.86 -18.56 5.90
N MET A 763 28.63 -17.40 6.52
CA MET A 763 29.63 -16.33 6.55
C MET A 763 30.95 -16.82 7.17
N PRO A 764 32.05 -16.89 6.40
CA PRO A 764 33.35 -17.27 6.94
C PRO A 764 33.81 -16.17 7.89
N GLU A 765 34.49 -16.55 8.99
CA GLU A 765 35.24 -15.62 9.86
C GLU A 765 36.27 -14.77 9.07
N ARG A 766 36.47 -15.05 7.77
CA ARG A 766 37.45 -14.46 6.86
C ARG A 766 36.98 -13.35 5.92
N ILE A 767 35.76 -12.79 6.03
CA ILE A 767 35.43 -11.49 5.38
C ILE A 767 36.12 -10.31 6.11
N GLY A 768 37.14 -10.60 6.94
CA GLY A 768 38.00 -9.63 7.58
C GLY A 768 38.73 -8.68 6.63
N TRP A 769 38.80 -8.91 5.31
CA TRP A 769 39.38 -7.92 4.38
C TRP A 769 38.44 -6.73 4.10
N LEU A 770 37.13 -6.96 4.00
CA LEU A 770 36.13 -5.88 3.88
C LEU A 770 35.91 -5.18 5.23
N ALA A 771 35.90 -5.94 6.34
CA ALA A 771 35.75 -5.38 7.69
C ALA A 771 36.98 -4.60 8.18
N ARG A 772 38.17 -4.81 7.59
CA ARG A 772 39.41 -4.07 7.90
C ARG A 772 39.42 -2.61 7.40
N ARG A 773 38.41 -2.16 6.63
CA ARG A 773 38.32 -0.81 6.04
C ARG A 773 37.55 0.23 6.90
N GLY A 774 37.57 0.13 8.23
CA GLY A 774 37.06 1.19 9.12
C GLY A 774 35.54 1.22 9.36
N HIS A 775 35.13 2.00 10.36
CA HIS A 775 33.82 2.00 11.04
C HIS A 775 32.56 2.21 10.14
N ARG A 776 31.37 2.08 10.76
CA ARG A 776 29.97 2.18 10.24
C ARG A 776 29.81 2.81 8.85
N ALA A 777 28.99 2.21 7.97
CA ALA A 777 28.78 2.68 6.59
C ALA A 777 28.29 4.14 6.50
N PHE A 778 27.42 4.54 7.43
CA PHE A 778 26.96 5.91 7.60
C PHE A 778 27.30 6.38 9.02
N PRO A 779 27.40 7.71 9.26
CA PRO A 779 27.56 8.26 10.61
C PRO A 779 26.47 7.71 11.56
N TRP A 780 25.25 7.58 11.04
CA TRP A 780 24.10 6.98 11.69
C TRP A 780 23.66 5.75 10.88
N SER A 781 24.37 4.62 11.04
CA SER A 781 24.17 3.43 10.19
C SER A 781 22.71 3.01 10.04
N GLY A 782 21.94 2.91 11.13
CA GLY A 782 20.53 2.54 11.05
C GLY A 782 19.72 3.47 10.14
N LEU A 783 19.82 4.78 10.37
CA LEU A 783 19.07 5.79 9.62
C LEU A 783 19.55 5.91 8.17
N GLY A 784 20.86 5.82 7.92
CA GLY A 784 21.42 5.89 6.57
C GLY A 784 20.99 4.73 5.67
N TRP A 785 21.02 3.50 6.18
CA TRP A 785 20.51 2.33 5.45
C TRP A 785 19.00 2.39 5.24
N ALA A 786 18.24 2.91 6.20
CA ALA A 786 16.79 3.10 6.07
C ALA A 786 16.46 4.15 4.99
N LEU A 787 17.18 5.27 4.95
CA LEU A 787 17.05 6.28 3.89
C LEU A 787 17.41 5.70 2.52
N LEU A 788 18.50 4.92 2.42
CA LEU A 788 18.88 4.26 1.17
C LEU A 788 17.79 3.30 0.68
N TRP A 789 17.20 2.51 1.59
CA TRP A 789 16.07 1.65 1.25
C TRP A 789 14.88 2.47 0.75
N ALA A 790 14.48 3.52 1.46
CA ALA A 790 13.37 4.39 1.04
C ALA A 790 13.60 5.03 -0.34
N VAL A 791 14.80 5.53 -0.60
CA VAL A 791 15.19 6.08 -1.91
C VAL A 791 15.08 5.01 -2.99
N LEU A 792 15.71 3.85 -2.80
CA LEU A 792 15.67 2.77 -3.80
C LEU A 792 14.27 2.18 -4.01
N LEU A 793 13.41 2.19 -3.00
CA LEU A 793 11.99 1.84 -3.13
C LEU A 793 11.25 2.82 -4.04
N VAL A 794 11.39 4.12 -3.79
CA VAL A 794 10.72 5.14 -4.60
C VAL A 794 11.27 5.13 -6.03
N TRP A 795 12.56 4.89 -6.20
CA TRP A 795 13.16 4.70 -7.52
C TRP A 795 12.60 3.47 -8.24
N GLY A 796 12.55 2.32 -7.55
CA GLY A 796 11.95 1.09 -8.08
C GLY A 796 10.49 1.31 -8.45
N TRP A 797 9.69 1.90 -7.55
CA TRP A 797 8.31 2.29 -7.81
C TRP A 797 8.19 3.11 -9.10
N ARG A 798 9.05 4.12 -9.26
CA ARG A 798 9.06 4.96 -10.46
C ARG A 798 9.43 4.21 -11.74
N LEU A 799 10.38 3.26 -11.70
CA LEU A 799 10.71 2.43 -12.85
C LEU A 799 9.54 1.57 -13.33
N PHE A 800 8.73 1.09 -12.38
CA PHE A 800 7.58 0.24 -12.68
C PHE A 800 6.35 1.05 -13.07
N THR A 801 6.16 2.28 -12.58
CA THR A 801 5.16 3.18 -13.13
C THR A 801 5.61 3.60 -14.53
N PRO A 802 4.93 3.18 -15.61
CA PRO A 802 5.24 3.76 -16.92
C PRO A 802 5.10 5.28 -16.78
N ASP A 803 6.00 6.04 -17.40
CA ASP A 803 5.81 7.47 -17.64
C ASP A 803 4.52 7.59 -18.49
N GLY A 804 3.39 7.55 -17.79
CA GLY A 804 2.06 7.55 -18.31
C GLY A 804 1.86 8.92 -18.89
N THR A 805 2.17 9.00 -20.18
CA THR A 805 2.01 10.14 -21.06
C THR A 805 3.11 11.20 -20.91
N ALA A 806 3.74 11.56 -22.03
CA ALA A 806 4.20 12.94 -22.25
C ALA A 806 3.19 13.84 -21.57
N ARG A 807 3.59 14.63 -20.56
CA ARG A 807 2.71 15.51 -19.77
C ARG A 807 1.60 15.99 -20.71
N ARG A 808 0.41 15.36 -20.64
CA ARG A 808 -0.71 15.69 -21.53
C ARG A 808 -1.25 16.98 -20.96
N VAL A 809 -0.55 18.07 -21.24
CA VAL A 809 -0.99 19.39 -20.87
C VAL A 809 -2.11 19.69 -21.84
N HIS A 810 -3.35 19.44 -21.42
CA HIS A 810 -4.45 20.16 -21.99
C HIS A 810 -4.27 21.62 -21.58
N PHE A 811 -4.13 22.50 -22.56
CA PHE A 811 -4.05 23.93 -22.30
C PHE A 811 -5.46 24.47 -22.20
N ASP A 812 -5.68 25.39 -21.25
CA ASP A 812 -6.89 26.18 -21.16
C ASP A 812 -6.95 27.19 -22.32
N ASP A 813 -8.17 27.53 -22.76
CA ASP A 813 -8.38 28.45 -23.88
C ASP A 813 -7.75 29.82 -23.61
N GLN A 814 -7.65 30.25 -22.34
CA GLN A 814 -6.98 31.48 -21.96
C GLN A 814 -5.47 31.48 -22.25
N ARG A 815 -4.74 30.38 -21.99
CA ARG A 815 -3.30 30.31 -22.35
C ARG A 815 -3.11 30.17 -23.84
N LEU A 816 -4.00 29.47 -24.53
CA LEU A 816 -3.96 29.33 -25.98
C LEU A 816 -4.23 30.69 -26.66
N ALA A 817 -5.20 31.46 -26.17
CA ALA A 817 -5.49 32.82 -26.62
C ALA A 817 -4.30 33.76 -26.39
N ALA A 818 -3.65 33.68 -25.22
CA ALA A 818 -2.50 34.52 -24.88
C ALA A 818 -1.27 34.28 -25.79
N VAL A 819 -1.15 33.12 -26.45
CA VAL A 819 -0.01 32.78 -27.32
C VAL A 819 -0.37 32.89 -28.81
N SER A 820 -1.60 32.53 -29.19
CA SER A 820 -2.03 32.52 -30.60
C SER A 820 -2.82 33.74 -31.04
N GLY A 821 -3.44 34.47 -30.11
CA GLY A 821 -4.39 35.55 -30.41
C GLY A 821 -5.75 35.10 -30.95
N SER A 822 -6.05 33.78 -30.98
CA SER A 822 -7.33 33.22 -31.44
C SER A 822 -8.39 33.20 -30.32
N ALA A 823 -9.67 33.26 -30.70
CA ALA A 823 -10.81 33.32 -29.77
C ALA A 823 -11.43 31.93 -29.48
N THR A 824 -11.40 31.02 -30.45
CA THR A 824 -11.97 29.67 -30.34
C THR A 824 -10.94 28.61 -30.71
N PHE A 825 -10.95 27.47 -30.00
CA PHE A 825 -9.97 26.39 -30.18
C PHE A 825 -10.64 25.03 -30.35
N GLU A 826 -10.15 24.23 -31.31
CA GLU A 826 -10.53 22.83 -31.49
C GLU A 826 -9.32 21.92 -31.17
N ALA A 827 -9.49 21.01 -30.21
CA ALA A 827 -8.43 20.09 -29.79
C ALA A 827 -8.39 18.82 -30.65
N ARG A 828 -7.21 18.45 -31.16
CA ARG A 828 -6.97 17.23 -31.96
C ARG A 828 -5.85 16.39 -31.34
N GLU A 829 -6.11 15.10 -31.11
CA GLU A 829 -5.17 14.22 -30.38
C GLU A 829 -4.14 13.49 -31.27
N ARG A 830 -4.43 13.32 -32.57
CA ARG A 830 -3.58 12.56 -33.51
C ARG A 830 -3.07 13.45 -34.64
N PRO A 831 -1.84 13.25 -35.14
CA PRO A 831 -0.80 12.28 -34.71
C PRO A 831 -0.08 12.66 -33.40
N PHE A 832 -0.25 13.90 -32.92
CA PHE A 832 0.13 14.36 -31.59
C PHE A 832 -0.86 15.45 -31.13
N PRO A 833 -0.96 15.75 -29.82
CA PRO A 833 -1.85 16.79 -29.31
C PRO A 833 -1.54 18.18 -29.89
N HIS A 834 -2.52 18.80 -30.56
CA HIS A 834 -2.46 20.16 -31.10
C HIS A 834 -3.84 20.83 -31.07
N TYR A 835 -3.86 22.17 -31.12
CA TYR A 835 -5.06 23.00 -31.03
C TYR A 835 -5.17 23.89 -32.26
N LEU A 836 -6.29 23.79 -32.97
CA LEU A 836 -6.60 24.65 -34.12
C LEU A 836 -7.38 25.86 -33.61
N GLY A 837 -6.81 27.06 -33.77
CA GLY A 837 -7.39 28.32 -33.34
C GLY A 837 -8.04 29.08 -34.49
N SER A 838 -9.22 29.64 -34.25
CA SER A 838 -9.97 30.51 -35.16
C SER A 838 -10.50 31.78 -34.47
N GLY A 839 -10.83 32.82 -35.25
CA GLY A 839 -11.53 34.02 -34.75
C GLY A 839 -10.68 35.11 -34.07
N GLY A 840 -9.36 35.17 -34.31
CA GLY A 840 -8.46 36.22 -33.77
C GLY A 840 -8.35 37.50 -34.60
N GLU A 841 -7.56 38.49 -34.13
CA GLU A 841 -7.39 39.87 -34.68
C GLU A 841 -7.01 39.96 -36.18
N ALA A 842 -6.72 38.85 -36.86
CA ALA A 842 -6.37 38.81 -38.28
C ALA A 842 -7.19 37.79 -39.12
N GLY A 843 -8.18 37.11 -38.55
CA GLY A 843 -8.98 36.08 -39.26
C GLY A 843 -8.18 34.86 -39.77
N LYS A 844 -6.88 34.75 -39.44
CA LYS A 844 -5.99 33.67 -39.87
C LYS A 844 -6.16 32.44 -38.99
N ALA A 845 -6.19 31.25 -39.59
CA ALA A 845 -6.16 29.99 -38.87
C ALA A 845 -4.79 29.81 -38.20
N THR A 846 -4.79 29.41 -36.93
CA THR A 846 -3.55 29.18 -36.17
C THR A 846 -3.50 27.74 -35.65
N VAL A 847 -2.29 27.23 -35.44
CA VAL A 847 -2.05 25.98 -34.73
C VAL A 847 -1.19 26.26 -33.51
N SER A 848 -1.67 25.83 -32.34
CA SER A 848 -0.94 25.88 -31.08
C SER A 848 -0.57 24.48 -30.63
N LEU A 849 0.70 24.27 -30.28
CA LEU A 849 1.19 22.95 -29.87
C LEU A 849 2.40 23.02 -28.96
N SER A 850 2.64 21.94 -28.23
CA SER A 850 3.84 21.74 -27.42
C SER A 850 4.99 21.21 -28.29
N THR A 851 6.17 21.84 -28.21
CA THR A 851 7.37 21.36 -28.91
C THR A 851 7.79 19.96 -28.48
N LEU A 852 7.50 19.56 -27.24
CA LEU A 852 7.78 18.21 -26.75
C LEU A 852 6.88 17.16 -27.40
N ALA A 853 5.63 17.52 -27.73
CA ALA A 853 4.69 16.65 -28.41
C ALA A 853 5.03 16.47 -29.89
N ALA A 854 5.43 17.56 -30.57
CA ALA A 854 5.71 17.56 -32.00
C ALA A 854 7.14 17.14 -32.37
N ALA A 855 8.14 17.44 -31.52
CA ALA A 855 9.56 17.20 -31.78
C ALA A 855 10.32 16.64 -30.56
N PRO A 856 9.94 15.46 -30.02
CA PRO A 856 10.56 14.90 -28.81
C PRO A 856 12.05 14.54 -28.96
N GLY A 857 12.55 14.45 -30.20
CA GLY A 857 13.95 14.11 -30.50
C GLY A 857 14.95 15.24 -30.26
N VAL A 858 14.52 16.50 -30.14
CA VAL A 858 15.42 17.64 -29.94
C VAL A 858 15.75 17.80 -28.45
N ARG A 859 17.04 17.77 -28.11
CA ARG A 859 17.52 17.83 -26.71
C ARG A 859 18.45 19.01 -26.47
N GLY A 860 18.23 19.71 -25.36
CA GLY A 860 19.11 20.74 -24.80
C GLY A 860 20.19 20.19 -23.87
N TYR A 861 20.76 21.07 -23.07
CA TYR A 861 21.87 20.82 -22.14
C TYR A 861 21.50 19.88 -20.99
N ALA A 862 20.22 19.80 -20.60
CA ALA A 862 19.73 18.92 -19.53
C ALA A 862 18.47 18.08 -19.88
N GLY A 863 18.00 18.15 -21.12
CA GLY A 863 16.77 17.46 -21.55
C GLY A 863 16.06 18.21 -22.69
N PRO A 864 14.91 17.72 -23.17
CA PRO A 864 14.11 18.45 -24.14
C PRO A 864 13.53 19.74 -23.52
N LEU A 865 13.44 20.79 -24.33
CA LEU A 865 12.78 22.05 -23.97
C LEU A 865 11.33 21.99 -24.41
N ASN A 866 10.40 22.19 -23.48
CA ASN A 866 8.98 22.20 -23.76
C ASN A 866 8.49 23.64 -23.83
N LEU A 867 8.16 24.07 -25.04
CA LEU A 867 7.66 25.39 -25.36
C LEU A 867 6.25 25.22 -25.94
N LEU A 868 5.35 26.13 -25.60
CA LEU A 868 4.10 26.31 -26.32
C LEU A 868 4.37 27.30 -27.46
N ILE A 869 4.19 26.85 -28.69
CA ILE A 869 4.32 27.69 -29.87
C ILE A 869 2.96 27.83 -30.55
N ALA A 870 2.71 29.01 -31.12
CA ALA A 870 1.58 29.25 -32.01
C ALA A 870 2.10 29.71 -33.38
N LEU A 871 1.59 29.09 -34.43
CA LEU A 871 1.96 29.35 -35.83
C LEU A 871 0.70 29.67 -36.63
N ASP A 872 0.80 30.57 -37.59
CA ASP A 872 -0.26 30.77 -38.58
C ASP A 872 -0.11 29.86 -39.80
N ASP A 873 -1.10 29.91 -40.69
CA ASP A 873 -1.18 29.19 -41.97
C ASP A 873 -0.02 29.46 -42.96
N ASN A 874 0.76 30.52 -42.73
CA ASN A 874 1.92 30.92 -43.51
C ASN A 874 3.25 30.55 -42.82
N GLY A 875 3.22 29.90 -41.65
CA GLY A 875 4.42 29.49 -40.92
C GLY A 875 5.09 30.63 -40.13
N VAL A 876 4.39 31.73 -39.89
CA VAL A 876 4.88 32.84 -39.04
C VAL A 876 4.63 32.52 -37.57
N LEU A 877 5.67 32.71 -36.74
CA LEU A 877 5.61 32.47 -35.30
C LEU A 877 4.82 33.58 -34.60
N ARG A 878 3.58 33.29 -34.18
CA ARG A 878 2.67 34.25 -33.53
C ARG A 878 2.90 34.42 -32.04
N GLY A 879 3.37 33.38 -31.39
CA GLY A 879 3.74 33.45 -29.98
C GLY A 879 4.58 32.25 -29.58
N VAL A 880 5.43 32.48 -28.58
CA VAL A 880 6.18 31.44 -27.92
C VAL A 880 6.12 31.67 -26.43
N ARG A 881 5.77 30.61 -25.70
CA ARG A 881 5.76 30.62 -24.25
C ARG A 881 6.57 29.46 -23.71
N TYR A 882 7.51 29.76 -22.84
CA TYR A 882 8.21 28.76 -22.07
C TYR A 882 7.23 28.07 -21.12
N LEU A 883 7.10 26.75 -21.22
CA LEU A 883 6.28 25.95 -20.31
C LEU A 883 7.14 25.40 -19.18
N ASP A 884 8.07 24.53 -19.55
CA ASP A 884 9.01 23.90 -18.63
C ASP A 884 10.22 23.32 -19.37
N SER A 885 11.26 23.03 -18.61
CA SER A 885 12.45 22.34 -19.08
C SER A 885 13.20 21.77 -17.90
N ASP A 886 14.03 20.77 -18.21
CA ASP A 886 14.95 20.17 -17.26
C ASP A 886 16.29 20.92 -17.18
N GLU A 887 16.39 22.08 -17.85
CA GLU A 887 17.58 22.91 -17.89
C GLU A 887 17.95 23.52 -16.54
N THR A 888 19.25 23.83 -16.40
CA THR A 888 19.75 24.52 -15.22
C THR A 888 19.03 25.87 -15.09
N PRO A 889 18.42 26.18 -13.93
CA PRO A 889 17.58 27.37 -13.77
C PRO A 889 18.26 28.69 -14.15
N ALA A 890 19.56 28.80 -13.87
CA ALA A 890 20.36 29.98 -14.22
C ALA A 890 20.43 30.20 -15.74
N TYR A 891 20.39 29.13 -16.55
CA TYR A 891 20.43 29.23 -18.01
C TYR A 891 19.09 29.53 -18.64
N ILE A 892 17.97 29.22 -17.98
CA ILE A 892 16.63 29.59 -18.44
C ILE A 892 16.12 30.89 -17.82
N ALA A 893 16.91 31.52 -16.94
CA ALA A 893 16.58 32.80 -16.34
C ALA A 893 16.53 33.89 -17.42
N GLY A 894 15.31 34.36 -17.74
CA GLY A 894 15.07 35.30 -18.83
C GLY A 894 14.84 34.66 -20.20
N ILE A 895 14.66 33.34 -20.29
CA ILE A 895 14.39 32.65 -21.56
C ILE A 895 13.13 33.19 -22.23
N GLN A 896 12.08 33.50 -21.46
CA GLN A 896 10.82 34.04 -21.98
C GLN A 896 11.03 35.37 -22.73
N GLN A 897 11.76 36.31 -22.14
CA GLN A 897 12.09 37.61 -22.76
C GLN A 897 12.98 37.48 -24.01
N TRP A 898 13.73 36.38 -24.12
CA TRP A 898 14.51 36.07 -25.32
C TRP A 898 13.64 35.41 -26.40
N LEU A 899 12.78 34.46 -26.02
CA LEU A 899 11.83 33.80 -26.91
C LEU A 899 10.82 34.78 -27.52
N GLU A 900 10.39 35.79 -26.77
CA GLU A 900 9.52 36.86 -27.26
C GLU A 900 10.15 37.65 -28.43
N ARG A 901 11.49 37.74 -28.50
CA ARG A 901 12.17 38.39 -29.64
C ARG A 901 12.14 37.55 -30.93
N LEU A 902 11.72 36.29 -30.84
CA LEU A 902 11.56 35.39 -31.98
C LEU A 902 10.16 35.48 -32.60
N VAL A 903 9.21 36.11 -31.91
CA VAL A 903 7.84 36.31 -32.41
C VAL A 903 7.87 37.21 -33.65
N GLY A 904 7.08 36.86 -34.68
CA GLY A 904 7.02 37.53 -35.97
C GLY A 904 7.99 37.00 -37.02
N ARG A 905 8.81 36.00 -36.71
CA ARG A 905 9.71 35.35 -37.68
C ARG A 905 8.95 34.37 -38.56
N ASP A 906 9.26 34.38 -39.86
CA ASP A 906 8.76 33.42 -40.84
C ASP A 906 9.64 32.15 -40.84
N LEU A 907 9.07 31.04 -40.37
CA LEU A 907 9.74 29.74 -40.27
C LEU A 907 9.53 28.86 -41.51
N SER A 908 8.73 29.32 -42.48
CA SER A 908 8.50 28.60 -43.74
C SER A 908 9.66 28.77 -44.74
N GLN A 909 10.46 29.83 -44.60
CA GLN A 909 11.53 30.18 -45.55
C GLN A 909 12.95 29.90 -45.04
N ARG A 910 13.24 30.12 -43.75
CA ARG A 910 14.59 29.98 -43.17
C ARG A 910 14.57 29.49 -41.72
N PRO A 911 15.42 28.51 -41.32
CA PRO A 911 15.49 28.04 -39.94
C PRO A 911 16.15 29.08 -39.02
N LEU A 912 15.67 29.16 -37.77
CA LEU A 912 16.17 30.13 -36.79
C LEU A 912 17.66 29.90 -36.46
N ALA A 913 18.14 28.65 -36.52
CA ALA A 913 19.53 28.30 -36.19
C ALA A 913 20.60 28.98 -37.07
N ARG A 914 20.26 29.50 -38.25
CA ARG A 914 21.20 30.17 -39.17
C ARG A 914 21.28 31.70 -39.00
N GLN A 915 20.45 32.30 -38.15
CA GLN A 915 20.37 33.77 -38.01
C GLN A 915 21.35 34.38 -36.98
N GLY A 916 22.31 33.60 -36.46
CA GLY A 916 23.32 34.12 -35.51
C GLY A 916 22.74 34.57 -34.16
N ILE A 917 21.53 34.12 -33.81
CA ILE A 917 20.87 34.45 -32.53
C ILE A 917 21.51 33.58 -31.43
N ASP A 918 22.71 33.93 -31.01
CA ASP A 918 23.43 33.21 -29.96
C ASP A 918 23.67 34.10 -28.75
N ALA A 919 22.83 33.92 -27.72
CA ALA A 919 23.15 34.05 -26.28
C ALA A 919 21.91 34.42 -25.44
N LEU A 920 21.32 33.41 -24.80
CA LEU A 920 20.75 33.58 -23.48
C LEU A 920 21.91 33.55 -22.47
N SER A 921 22.52 34.70 -22.17
CA SER A 921 23.62 34.90 -21.20
C SER A 921 24.55 33.68 -21.00
N GLY A 922 25.31 33.28 -22.04
CA GLY A 922 26.30 32.21 -21.96
C GLY A 922 25.81 30.77 -22.20
N ALA A 923 24.51 30.51 -22.40
CA ALA A 923 23.94 29.17 -22.64
C ALA A 923 23.77 28.81 -24.13
N THR A 924 24.88 28.62 -24.85
CA THR A 924 24.90 28.31 -26.31
C THR A 924 24.21 26.99 -26.66
N VAL A 925 24.25 25.97 -25.79
CA VAL A 925 23.62 24.66 -26.06
C VAL A 925 22.09 24.73 -25.92
N SER A 926 21.59 25.30 -24.82
CA SER A 926 20.15 25.43 -24.56
C SER A 926 19.47 26.37 -25.56
N SER A 927 20.15 27.46 -25.96
CA SER A 927 19.63 28.39 -26.97
C SER A 927 19.48 27.70 -28.32
N ARG A 928 20.51 26.98 -28.79
CA ARG A 928 20.45 26.19 -30.04
C ARG A 928 19.37 25.12 -30.00
N ALA A 929 19.19 24.43 -28.87
CA ALA A 929 18.16 23.42 -28.73
C ALA A 929 16.74 24.01 -28.75
N ALA A 930 16.54 25.20 -28.17
CA ALA A 930 15.26 25.91 -28.25
C ALA A 930 14.93 26.27 -29.70
N LEU A 931 15.89 26.83 -30.45
CA LEU A 931 15.71 27.16 -31.87
C LEU A 931 15.41 25.90 -32.70
N ALA A 932 16.19 24.83 -32.51
CA ALA A 932 15.98 23.56 -33.22
C ALA A 932 14.63 22.90 -32.87
N ALA A 933 14.14 23.04 -31.64
CA ALA A 933 12.85 22.51 -31.21
C ALA A 933 11.70 23.28 -31.86
N ILE A 934 11.81 24.61 -31.96
CA ILE A 934 10.84 25.45 -32.68
C ILE A 934 10.83 25.09 -34.17
N ASP A 935 12.00 25.01 -34.82
CA ASP A 935 12.12 24.66 -36.25
C ASP A 935 11.57 23.25 -36.57
N ALA A 936 11.84 22.26 -35.71
CA ALA A 936 11.31 20.91 -35.87
C ALA A 936 9.79 20.85 -35.64
N SER A 937 9.28 21.63 -34.68
CA SER A 937 7.86 21.66 -34.33
C SER A 937 7.03 22.39 -35.37
N ALA A 938 7.57 23.46 -35.97
CA ALA A 938 6.93 24.16 -37.08
C ALA A 938 6.67 23.23 -38.28
N ARG A 939 7.66 22.42 -38.67
CA ARG A 939 7.51 21.42 -39.73
C ARG A 939 6.43 20.37 -39.43
N ALA A 940 6.38 19.90 -38.20
CA ALA A 940 5.35 18.96 -37.77
C ALA A 940 3.96 19.61 -37.81
N ALA A 941 3.86 20.88 -37.38
CA ALA A 941 2.63 21.66 -37.42
C ALA A 941 2.11 21.86 -38.85
N GLY A 942 2.97 22.30 -39.77
CA GLY A 942 2.59 22.55 -41.16
C GLY A 942 1.98 21.31 -41.83
N ARG A 943 2.64 20.16 -41.68
CA ARG A 943 2.19 18.90 -42.27
C ARG A 943 0.88 18.40 -41.69
N VAL A 944 0.68 18.56 -40.38
CA VAL A 944 -0.47 18.01 -39.66
C VAL A 944 -1.69 18.92 -39.67
N ALA A 945 -1.50 20.22 -39.42
CA ALA A 945 -2.59 21.17 -39.26
C ALA A 945 -3.02 21.82 -40.58
N PHE A 946 -2.08 22.01 -41.52
CA PHE A 946 -2.33 22.75 -42.76
C PHE A 946 -2.07 21.94 -44.03
N GLY A 947 -1.63 20.68 -43.91
CA GLY A 947 -1.29 19.83 -45.06
C GLY A 947 -0.15 20.37 -45.93
N ARG A 948 0.67 21.29 -45.39
CA ARG A 948 1.77 21.95 -46.11
C ARG A 948 3.11 21.49 -45.54
N ASP A 949 4.04 21.09 -46.39
CA ASP A 949 5.41 20.82 -45.96
C ASP A 949 6.21 22.13 -45.99
N TRP A 950 6.28 22.81 -44.85
CA TRP A 950 7.13 24.00 -44.71
C TRP A 950 8.60 23.54 -44.67
N ALA A 951 9.35 23.78 -45.74
CA ALA A 951 10.75 23.38 -45.81
C ALA A 951 11.62 24.27 -44.91
N PRO A 952 12.42 23.66 -44.02
CA PRO A 952 13.85 23.79 -44.28
C PRO A 952 14.61 22.48 -44.07
N GLU A 953 15.33 22.04 -45.11
CA GLU A 953 16.57 21.27 -44.91
C GLU A 953 17.62 22.21 -44.33
N GLY A 954 17.99 21.99 -43.07
CA GLY A 954 18.97 22.84 -42.40
C GLY A 954 19.29 22.41 -40.99
N GLY A 955 19.46 21.10 -40.73
CA GLY A 955 19.69 20.59 -39.39
C GLY A 955 20.69 19.44 -39.34
N GLY A 956 21.96 19.71 -39.71
CA GLY A 956 23.08 18.94 -39.17
C GLY A 956 24.17 18.46 -40.13
N ARG A 957 24.77 19.33 -40.97
CA ARG A 957 26.10 19.02 -41.54
C ARG A 957 26.95 20.28 -41.79
N GLU A 958 27.33 20.93 -40.69
CA GLU A 958 28.72 21.38 -40.47
C GLU A 958 29.06 21.02 -39.02
N ARG A 959 29.36 19.74 -38.78
CA ARG A 959 30.02 19.34 -37.53
C ARG A 959 31.50 19.67 -37.69
N GLY A 960 31.89 20.89 -37.32
CA GLY A 960 33.20 21.02 -36.67
C GLY A 960 33.22 19.96 -35.55
N SER A 961 34.28 19.16 -35.45
CA SER A 961 34.31 18.08 -34.46
C SER A 961 33.99 18.68 -33.09
N PRO A 962 32.95 18.22 -32.38
CA PRO A 962 32.69 18.67 -31.02
C PRO A 962 33.91 18.49 -30.10
N TRP A 963 34.85 17.62 -30.54
CA TRP A 963 36.11 17.32 -29.89
C TRP A 963 37.21 18.37 -30.08
N THR A 964 37.08 19.27 -31.06
CA THR A 964 38.07 20.31 -31.36
C THR A 964 37.74 21.68 -30.78
N GLU A 965 36.63 21.81 -30.04
CA GLU A 965 36.31 23.07 -29.35
C GLU A 965 37.34 23.39 -28.26
N ALA A 966 37.86 24.63 -28.26
CA ALA A 966 38.85 25.10 -27.28
C ALA A 966 38.39 24.91 -25.81
N ARG A 967 37.08 24.97 -25.57
CA ARG A 967 36.45 24.72 -24.26
C ARG A 967 36.63 23.28 -23.78
N LEU A 968 36.50 22.30 -24.70
CA LEU A 968 36.71 20.89 -24.38
C LEU A 968 38.20 20.61 -24.13
N LEU A 969 39.09 21.15 -24.98
CA LEU A 969 40.54 21.00 -24.80
C LEU A 969 41.01 21.56 -23.46
N ALA A 970 40.51 22.72 -23.05
CA ALA A 970 40.80 23.29 -21.73
C ALA A 970 40.28 22.41 -20.58
N THR A 971 39.09 21.81 -20.73
CA THR A 971 38.53 20.87 -19.74
C THR A 971 39.38 19.60 -19.66
N LEU A 972 39.77 19.04 -20.80
CA LEU A 972 40.61 17.84 -20.88
C LEU A 972 41.99 18.08 -20.26
N ALA A 973 42.63 19.21 -20.58
CA ALA A 973 43.91 19.61 -19.99
C ALA A 973 43.82 19.71 -18.45
N LEU A 974 42.73 20.29 -17.92
CA LEU A 974 42.49 20.37 -16.48
C LEU A 974 42.33 18.99 -15.83
N LEU A 975 41.58 18.08 -16.47
CA LEU A 975 41.41 16.70 -15.98
C LEU A 975 42.69 15.88 -16.07
N LEU A 976 43.54 16.12 -17.06
CA LEU A 976 44.86 15.48 -17.16
C LEU A 976 45.82 16.03 -16.09
N LEU A 977 45.80 17.34 -15.83
CA LEU A 977 46.61 17.99 -14.80
C LEU A 977 46.26 17.51 -13.37
N PHE A 978 45.04 16.99 -13.16
CA PHE A 978 44.64 16.40 -11.88
C PHE A 978 45.55 15.26 -11.43
N PHE A 979 45.92 14.33 -12.32
CA PHE A 979 46.70 13.15 -11.94
C PHE A 979 48.07 13.49 -11.32
N PRO A 980 48.95 14.26 -11.97
CA PRO A 980 50.23 14.63 -11.37
C PRO A 980 50.04 15.51 -10.13
N ALA A 981 49.07 16.43 -10.11
CA ALA A 981 48.80 17.27 -8.95
C ALA A 981 48.32 16.44 -7.73
N TYR A 982 47.41 15.49 -7.93
CA TYR A 982 46.86 14.63 -6.87
C TYR A 982 47.89 13.62 -6.34
N LEU A 983 48.63 12.97 -7.24
CA LEU A 983 49.65 11.96 -6.88
C LEU A 983 50.88 12.59 -6.22
N SER A 984 51.24 13.83 -6.56
CA SER A 984 52.37 14.53 -5.93
C SER A 984 52.22 14.74 -4.41
N GLY A 985 50.98 14.71 -3.90
CA GLY A 985 50.68 15.02 -2.50
C GLY A 985 50.97 16.47 -2.08
N SER A 986 51.43 17.33 -3.00
CA SER A 986 51.83 18.71 -2.73
C SER A 986 50.62 19.63 -2.52
N GLU A 987 50.60 20.33 -1.39
CA GLU A 987 49.54 21.31 -1.10
C GLU A 987 49.57 22.51 -2.07
N ARG A 988 50.75 22.87 -2.60
CA ARG A 988 50.92 23.95 -3.58
C ARG A 988 50.35 23.54 -4.94
N ALA A 989 50.65 22.33 -5.41
CA ALA A 989 50.12 21.80 -6.67
C ALA A 989 48.58 21.70 -6.63
N ARG A 990 48.03 21.21 -5.51
CA ARG A 990 46.58 21.17 -5.28
C ARG A 990 45.94 22.55 -5.27
N LEU A 991 46.56 23.53 -4.60
CA LEU A 991 46.04 24.90 -4.59
C LEU A 991 46.04 25.50 -6.00
N GLY A 992 47.11 25.29 -6.77
CA GLY A 992 47.19 25.70 -8.17
C GLY A 992 46.06 25.09 -9.00
N LEU A 993 45.81 23.79 -8.86
CA LEU A 993 44.69 23.09 -9.52
C LEU A 993 43.33 23.66 -9.11
N GLN A 994 43.12 23.99 -7.83
CA GLN A 994 41.86 24.57 -7.33
C GLN A 994 41.61 25.97 -7.89
N VAL A 995 42.64 26.81 -7.98
CA VAL A 995 42.55 28.14 -8.59
C VAL A 995 42.27 28.00 -10.09
N ALA A 996 43.01 27.14 -10.79
CA ALA A 996 42.78 26.86 -12.21
C ALA A 996 41.35 26.37 -12.46
N THR A 997 40.83 25.49 -11.60
CA THR A 997 39.45 24.99 -11.69
C THR A 997 38.41 26.10 -11.44
N LEU A 998 38.64 26.96 -10.44
CA LEU A 998 37.74 28.09 -10.15
C LEU A 998 37.67 29.07 -11.33
N VAL A 999 38.82 29.38 -11.95
CA VAL A 999 38.90 30.28 -13.10
C VAL A 999 38.34 29.62 -14.35
N LEU A 1000 38.79 28.41 -14.70
CA LEU A 1000 38.41 27.73 -15.94
C LEU A 1000 36.97 27.20 -15.88
N LEU A 1001 36.63 26.32 -14.93
CA LEU A 1001 35.30 25.70 -14.87
C LEU A 1001 34.26 26.60 -14.21
N GLY A 1002 34.65 27.44 -13.25
CA GLY A 1002 33.74 28.37 -12.59
C GLY A 1002 33.48 29.63 -13.41
N LEU A 1003 34.50 30.49 -13.55
CA LEU A 1003 34.32 31.84 -14.12
C LEU A 1003 34.29 31.87 -15.65
N TRP A 1004 35.13 31.09 -16.34
CA TRP A 1004 35.26 31.16 -17.80
C TRP A 1004 34.25 30.27 -18.53
N LEU A 1005 34.19 28.98 -18.18
CA LEU A 1005 33.33 27.99 -18.84
C LEU A 1005 31.95 27.88 -18.20
N ASN A 1006 31.79 28.29 -16.94
CA ASN A 1006 30.58 28.11 -16.13
C ASN A 1006 30.03 26.65 -16.19
N SER A 1007 30.90 25.66 -16.30
CA SER A 1007 30.51 24.25 -16.47
C SER A 1007 30.62 23.51 -15.15
N LEU A 1008 29.53 23.54 -14.39
CA LEU A 1008 29.44 23.02 -13.03
C LEU A 1008 28.71 21.67 -12.99
N LEU A 1009 29.28 20.71 -12.26
CA LEU A 1009 28.58 19.49 -11.86
C LEU A 1009 27.70 19.80 -10.66
N THR A 1010 26.40 19.55 -10.76
CA THR A 1010 25.36 19.93 -9.77
C THR A 1010 24.43 18.76 -9.47
N GLU A 1011 23.52 18.91 -8.51
CA GLU A 1011 22.49 17.91 -8.22
C GLU A 1011 21.49 17.70 -9.38
N VAL A 1012 21.38 18.63 -10.33
CA VAL A 1012 20.59 18.44 -11.55
C VAL A 1012 21.18 17.31 -12.41
N ASP A 1013 22.50 17.18 -12.46
CA ASP A 1013 23.17 16.05 -13.13
C ASP A 1013 22.81 14.72 -12.47
N LEU A 1014 22.71 14.72 -11.14
CA LEU A 1014 22.33 13.55 -10.36
C LEU A 1014 20.86 13.16 -10.61
N VAL A 1015 19.96 14.14 -10.67
CA VAL A 1015 18.56 13.92 -11.05
C VAL A 1015 18.48 13.33 -12.45
N ASN A 1016 19.14 13.92 -13.44
CA ASN A 1016 19.12 13.43 -14.82
C ASN A 1016 19.67 12.01 -14.92
N LEU A 1017 20.78 11.73 -14.26
CA LEU A 1017 21.34 10.38 -14.16
C LEU A 1017 20.33 9.39 -13.57
N SER A 1018 19.63 9.79 -12.51
CA SER A 1018 18.63 8.94 -11.85
C SER A 1018 17.40 8.64 -12.71
N LEU A 1019 17.09 9.53 -13.64
CA LEU A 1019 16.01 9.38 -14.63
C LEU A 1019 16.47 8.62 -15.88
N GLY A 1020 17.69 8.05 -15.87
CA GLY A 1020 18.26 7.33 -17.02
C GLY A 1020 18.69 8.26 -18.17
N ARG A 1021 18.74 9.58 -17.94
CA ARG A 1021 19.10 10.57 -18.96
C ARG A 1021 20.59 10.82 -18.92
N TRP A 1022 21.32 10.06 -19.74
CA TRP A 1022 22.76 10.22 -19.89
C TRP A 1022 23.11 11.33 -20.91
N PRO A 1023 24.12 12.18 -20.65
CA PRO A 1023 24.58 13.15 -21.64
C PRO A 1023 25.14 12.43 -22.87
N SER A 1024 24.67 12.81 -24.06
CA SER A 1024 25.15 12.23 -25.32
C SER A 1024 26.60 12.64 -25.57
N PRO A 1025 27.52 11.69 -25.86
CA PRO A 1025 28.90 12.02 -26.19
C PRO A 1025 29.05 12.78 -27.51
N ARG A 1026 28.01 12.76 -28.37
CA ARG A 1026 27.98 13.49 -29.64
C ARG A 1026 27.47 14.92 -29.46
N ASP A 1027 26.45 15.10 -28.62
CA ASP A 1027 25.75 16.39 -28.50
C ASP A 1027 26.33 17.25 -27.37
N ASN A 1028 26.91 16.65 -26.32
CA ASN A 1028 27.47 17.32 -25.15
C ASN A 1028 28.75 16.63 -24.63
N PRO A 1029 29.85 16.57 -25.41
CA PRO A 1029 31.07 15.83 -25.07
C PRO A 1029 31.73 16.33 -23.78
N GLN A 1030 31.72 17.64 -23.52
CA GLN A 1030 32.33 18.22 -22.31
C GLN A 1030 31.65 17.70 -21.04
N ARG A 1031 30.31 17.66 -21.01
CA ARG A 1031 29.55 17.20 -19.84
C ARG A 1031 29.65 15.69 -19.66
N TRP A 1032 29.65 14.94 -20.77
CA TRP A 1032 29.94 13.51 -20.76
C TRP A 1032 31.30 13.22 -20.13
N LEU A 1033 32.33 14.00 -20.49
CA LEU A 1033 33.69 13.90 -19.93
C LEU A 1033 33.71 14.21 -18.43
N LEU A 1034 33.07 15.32 -18.01
CA LEU A 1034 33.03 15.73 -16.59
C LEU A 1034 32.28 14.72 -15.71
N LEU A 1035 31.09 14.28 -16.13
CA LEU A 1035 30.28 13.29 -15.40
C LEU A 1035 30.99 11.94 -15.37
N GLY A 1036 31.53 11.50 -16.51
CA GLY A 1036 32.32 10.27 -16.62
C GLY A 1036 33.53 10.30 -15.69
N PHE A 1037 34.28 11.41 -15.66
CA PHE A 1037 35.41 11.59 -14.75
C PHE A 1037 34.99 11.60 -13.28
N ALA A 1038 33.90 12.29 -12.92
CA ALA A 1038 33.43 12.36 -11.54
C ALA A 1038 33.01 10.98 -11.00
N LEU A 1039 32.31 10.18 -11.83
CA LEU A 1039 31.87 8.82 -11.47
C LEU A 1039 33.03 7.82 -11.47
N ALA A 1040 33.85 7.81 -12.52
CA ALA A 1040 35.02 6.93 -12.60
C ALA A 1040 36.03 7.27 -11.50
N GLY A 1041 36.33 8.56 -11.30
CA GLY A 1041 37.17 9.04 -10.20
C GLY A 1041 36.60 8.67 -8.82
N GLY A 1042 35.27 8.73 -8.68
CA GLY A 1042 34.52 8.20 -7.54
C GLY A 1042 34.86 6.73 -7.23
N VAL A 1043 34.63 5.85 -8.21
CA VAL A 1043 34.84 4.39 -8.07
C VAL A 1043 36.33 4.03 -7.90
N LEU A 1044 37.24 4.76 -8.53
CA LEU A 1044 38.68 4.46 -8.49
C LEU A 1044 39.35 5.01 -7.23
N PHE A 1045 39.11 6.28 -6.88
CA PHE A 1045 39.85 7.02 -5.86
C PHE A 1045 38.99 7.59 -4.73
N GLY A 1046 37.66 7.41 -4.77
CA GLY A 1046 36.71 7.99 -3.83
C GLY A 1046 36.32 9.42 -4.21
N GLN A 1047 35.96 10.25 -3.23
CA GLN A 1047 35.41 11.59 -3.44
C GLN A 1047 36.46 12.65 -3.85
N VAL A 1048 37.22 12.40 -4.92
CA VAL A 1048 38.31 13.26 -5.40
C VAL A 1048 37.83 14.53 -6.11
N TRP A 1049 36.66 14.47 -6.77
CA TRP A 1049 36.05 15.62 -7.46
C TRP A 1049 35.80 16.78 -6.50
N CYS A 1050 35.06 16.54 -5.41
CA CYS A 1050 34.76 17.56 -4.41
C CYS A 1050 36.02 18.13 -3.73
N GLY A 1051 37.07 17.31 -3.59
CA GLY A 1051 38.33 17.73 -2.95
C GLY A 1051 39.22 18.61 -3.82
N ASN A 1052 39.23 18.41 -5.14
CA ASN A 1052 40.27 18.92 -6.02
C ASN A 1052 39.77 19.68 -7.25
N LEU A 1053 38.60 19.32 -7.81
CA LEU A 1053 38.10 19.80 -9.10
C LEU A 1053 36.73 20.49 -9.03
N CYS A 1054 36.11 20.60 -7.86
CA CYS A 1054 34.86 21.33 -7.69
C CYS A 1054 35.14 22.85 -7.55
N PRO A 1055 34.63 23.72 -8.45
CA PRO A 1055 34.86 25.17 -8.38
C PRO A 1055 34.32 25.80 -7.08
N PHE A 1056 33.11 25.42 -6.67
CA PHE A 1056 32.50 25.95 -5.45
C PHE A 1056 33.23 25.46 -4.18
N GLY A 1057 33.71 24.21 -4.20
CA GLY A 1057 34.57 23.67 -3.15
C GLY A 1057 35.92 24.38 -3.08
N ALA A 1058 36.50 24.77 -4.22
CA ALA A 1058 37.73 25.56 -4.29
C ALA A 1058 37.51 26.96 -3.69
N LEU A 1059 36.44 27.66 -4.10
CA LEU A 1059 36.07 28.97 -3.57
C LEU A 1059 35.90 28.95 -2.04
N GLN A 1060 35.11 28.00 -1.51
CA GLN A 1060 34.94 27.86 -0.06
C GLN A 1060 36.26 27.53 0.66
N GLU A 1061 37.18 26.78 0.04
CA GLU A 1061 38.51 26.52 0.65
C GLU A 1061 39.38 27.77 0.71
N LEU A 1062 39.36 28.61 -0.33
CA LEU A 1062 40.06 29.89 -0.34
C LEU A 1062 39.53 30.82 0.76
N VAL A 1063 38.20 30.92 0.90
CA VAL A 1063 37.55 31.69 1.98
C VAL A 1063 37.88 31.12 3.37
N SER A 1064 37.82 29.80 3.54
CA SER A 1064 38.23 29.17 4.80
C SER A 1064 39.70 29.40 5.14
N ARG A 1065 40.60 29.48 4.14
CA ARG A 1065 42.01 29.83 4.35
C ARG A 1065 42.19 31.28 4.77
N LEU A 1066 41.42 32.19 4.19
CA LEU A 1066 41.36 33.59 4.62
C LEU A 1066 40.88 33.69 6.07
N GLY A 1067 39.79 33.02 6.44
CA GLY A 1067 39.28 32.98 7.82
C GLY A 1067 40.30 32.39 8.81
N ASN A 1068 41.10 31.42 8.38
CA ASN A 1068 42.20 30.88 9.18
C ASN A 1068 43.34 31.90 9.39
N ARG A 1069 43.69 32.69 8.36
CA ARG A 1069 44.68 33.78 8.48
C ARG A 1069 44.18 34.90 9.39
N LEU A 1070 42.89 35.20 9.34
CA LEU A 1070 42.22 36.19 10.20
C LEU A 1070 41.92 35.66 11.62
N GLY A 1071 42.19 34.38 11.91
CA GLY A 1071 41.94 33.80 13.22
C GLY A 1071 40.46 33.60 13.60
N LEU A 1072 39.53 33.67 12.65
CA LEU A 1072 38.08 33.56 12.90
C LEU A 1072 37.59 32.10 12.99
N ARG A 1073 38.46 31.13 12.77
CA ARG A 1073 38.11 29.71 12.60
C ARG A 1073 37.63 29.06 13.91
N ARG A 1074 36.46 28.40 13.84
CA ARG A 1074 35.82 27.67 14.95
C ARG A 1074 35.58 26.20 14.58
N TYR A 1075 35.82 25.31 15.54
CA TYR A 1075 35.54 23.88 15.40
C TYR A 1075 34.35 23.53 16.32
N PRO A 1076 33.22 23.06 15.76
CA PRO A 1076 32.04 22.73 16.56
C PRO A 1076 32.29 21.50 17.45
N GLU A 1077 31.45 21.33 18.47
CA GLU A 1077 31.47 20.14 19.30
C GLU A 1077 31.16 18.86 18.50
N ARG A 1078 31.85 17.77 18.86
CA ARG A 1078 31.89 16.54 18.04
C ARG A 1078 30.53 15.86 17.85
N ARG A 1079 29.64 15.92 18.85
CA ARG A 1079 28.29 15.33 18.77
C ARG A 1079 27.42 16.10 17.79
N LEU A 1080 27.39 17.42 17.92
CA LEU A 1080 26.68 18.33 17.00
C LEU A 1080 27.24 18.20 15.58
N GLU A 1081 28.55 18.12 15.43
CA GLU A 1081 29.22 17.94 14.14
C GLU A 1081 28.79 16.64 13.44
N THR A 1082 28.71 15.53 14.17
CA THR A 1082 28.31 14.23 13.63
C THR A 1082 26.84 14.23 13.20
N ALA A 1083 25.96 14.90 13.94
CA ALA A 1083 24.55 15.05 13.59
C ALA A 1083 24.37 15.93 12.34
N MET A 1084 25.03 17.09 12.30
CA MET A 1084 24.93 18.03 11.17
C MET A 1084 25.51 17.47 9.87
N ARG A 1085 26.56 16.64 9.93
CA ARG A 1085 27.11 15.94 8.74
C ARG A 1085 26.10 14.98 8.09
N PHE A 1086 25.11 14.49 8.82
CA PHE A 1086 24.07 13.62 8.27
C PHE A 1086 23.03 14.38 7.42
N LEU A 1087 22.89 15.69 7.63
CA LEU A 1087 21.86 16.52 7.00
C LEU A 1087 21.93 16.52 5.46
N LYS A 1088 23.13 16.56 4.87
CA LYS A 1088 23.30 16.45 3.41
C LYS A 1088 22.79 15.13 2.81
N TYR A 1089 22.82 14.03 3.57
CA TYR A 1089 22.27 12.74 3.13
C TYR A 1089 20.75 12.74 3.20
N LEU A 1090 20.18 13.40 4.23
CA LEU A 1090 18.74 13.62 4.32
C LEU A 1090 18.25 14.50 3.17
N LEU A 1091 18.96 15.58 2.86
CA LEU A 1091 18.65 16.47 1.74
C LEU A 1091 18.75 15.74 0.39
N LEU A 1092 19.79 14.92 0.18
CA LEU A 1092 19.90 14.06 -1.00
C LEU A 1092 18.69 13.11 -1.12
N ALA A 1093 18.34 12.41 -0.04
CA ALA A 1093 17.21 11.48 -0.05
C ALA A 1093 15.89 12.21 -0.31
N ALA A 1094 15.64 13.32 0.39
CA ALA A 1094 14.43 14.13 0.23
C ALA A 1094 14.30 14.67 -1.20
N MET A 1095 15.38 15.20 -1.76
CA MET A 1095 15.43 15.68 -3.15
C MET A 1095 15.06 14.57 -4.13
N LEU A 1096 15.72 13.41 -4.06
CA LEU A 1096 15.44 12.30 -4.98
C LEU A 1096 14.01 11.77 -4.83
N ILE A 1097 13.53 11.61 -3.59
CA ILE A 1097 12.15 11.16 -3.32
C ILE A 1097 11.15 12.15 -3.92
N LEU A 1098 11.30 13.45 -3.66
CA LEU A 1098 10.38 14.48 -4.17
C LEU A 1098 10.39 14.55 -5.70
N VAL A 1099 11.56 14.52 -6.33
CA VAL A 1099 11.68 14.50 -7.80
C VAL A 1099 11.02 13.27 -8.38
N TRP A 1100 11.22 12.10 -7.77
CA TRP A 1100 10.68 10.84 -8.29
C TRP A 1100 9.18 10.70 -8.08
N THR A 1101 8.64 11.16 -6.94
CA THR A 1101 7.19 11.09 -6.66
C THR A 1101 6.39 12.15 -7.43
N THR A 1102 6.93 13.36 -7.60
CA THR A 1102 6.23 14.46 -8.28
C THR A 1102 6.50 14.51 -9.79
N GLY A 1103 7.64 13.97 -10.24
CA GLY A 1103 8.08 14.17 -11.62
C GLY A 1103 8.59 15.58 -11.91
N ASP A 1104 8.82 16.40 -10.88
CA ASP A 1104 9.25 17.79 -11.03
C ASP A 1104 10.72 17.98 -10.63
N GLY A 1105 11.57 18.39 -11.58
CA GLY A 1105 12.97 18.71 -11.34
C GLY A 1105 13.21 19.97 -10.50
N ARG A 1106 12.17 20.76 -10.20
CA ARG A 1106 12.28 21.97 -9.36
C ARG A 1106 12.78 21.70 -7.95
N TRP A 1107 12.52 20.52 -7.42
CA TRP A 1107 12.98 20.09 -6.10
C TRP A 1107 14.51 19.99 -5.98
N ALA A 1108 15.24 20.06 -7.10
CA ALA A 1108 16.70 20.09 -7.15
C ALA A 1108 17.29 21.50 -7.43
N ARG A 1109 16.53 22.59 -7.22
CA ARG A 1109 16.94 23.98 -7.57
C ARG A 1109 17.36 24.84 -6.38
N PHE A 1110 17.94 24.25 -5.34
CA PHE A 1110 18.27 24.96 -4.10
C PHE A 1110 19.77 25.18 -3.85
N ASP A 1111 20.68 24.55 -4.60
CA ASP A 1111 22.12 24.76 -4.41
C ASP A 1111 22.57 26.13 -4.95
N PRO A 1112 23.20 26.99 -4.13
CA PRO A 1112 23.71 28.29 -4.55
C PRO A 1112 24.77 28.19 -5.66
N MET A 1113 25.45 27.05 -5.81
CA MET A 1113 26.40 26.79 -6.89
C MET A 1113 25.78 26.94 -8.28
N GLN A 1114 24.48 26.64 -8.43
CA GLN A 1114 23.80 26.76 -9.73
C GLN A 1114 23.71 28.21 -10.24
N PHE A 1115 23.76 29.19 -9.34
CA PHE A 1115 23.55 30.60 -9.68
C PHE A 1115 24.82 31.44 -9.53
N LEU A 1116 25.72 31.09 -8.61
CA LEU A 1116 26.85 31.94 -8.23
C LEU A 1116 27.74 32.38 -9.40
N PHE A 1117 28.03 31.46 -10.33
CA PHE A 1117 28.93 31.71 -11.47
C PHE A 1117 28.20 32.17 -12.74
N SER A 1118 26.87 32.31 -12.69
CA SER A 1118 26.05 32.68 -13.86
C SER A 1118 25.99 34.19 -14.17
N GLY A 1119 26.50 35.03 -13.26
CA GLY A 1119 26.42 36.50 -13.37
C GLY A 1119 25.02 37.09 -13.18
N ARG A 1120 23.97 36.27 -13.01
CA ARG A 1120 22.58 36.69 -12.75
C ARG A 1120 22.04 35.98 -11.51
N TRP A 1121 21.79 36.73 -10.44
CA TRP A 1121 21.45 36.14 -9.14
C TRP A 1121 20.02 36.51 -8.72
N PRO A 1122 19.14 35.52 -8.55
CA PRO A 1122 17.93 35.70 -7.76
C PRO A 1122 18.28 36.19 -6.35
N ALA A 1123 17.49 37.10 -5.78
CA ALA A 1123 17.78 37.70 -4.47
C ALA A 1123 18.04 36.64 -3.38
N TRP A 1124 17.21 35.60 -3.32
CA TRP A 1124 17.36 34.50 -2.36
C TRP A 1124 18.67 33.72 -2.54
N ALA A 1125 19.11 33.49 -3.79
CA ALA A 1125 20.31 32.72 -4.10
C ALA A 1125 21.58 33.52 -3.79
N GLY A 1126 21.56 34.82 -4.05
CA GLY A 1126 22.63 35.74 -3.65
C GLY A 1126 22.81 35.81 -2.14
N ILE A 1127 21.70 35.96 -1.39
CA ILE A 1127 21.71 35.95 0.08
C ILE A 1127 22.27 34.62 0.60
N LEU A 1128 21.76 33.50 0.10
CA LEU A 1128 22.21 32.17 0.52
C LEU A 1128 23.70 31.95 0.23
N ALA A 1129 24.18 32.33 -0.96
CA ALA A 1129 25.59 32.25 -1.30
C ALA A 1129 26.47 33.12 -0.38
N GLY A 1130 26.03 34.35 -0.09
CA GLY A 1130 26.69 35.25 0.86
C GLY A 1130 26.80 34.64 2.27
N VAL A 1131 25.70 34.10 2.79
CA VAL A 1131 25.66 33.40 4.08
C VAL A 1131 26.59 32.19 4.09
N VAL A 1132 26.60 31.40 3.02
CA VAL A 1132 27.47 30.22 2.89
C VAL A 1132 28.94 30.60 2.88
N LEU A 1133 29.34 31.64 2.15
CA LEU A 1133 30.71 32.12 2.09
C LEU A 1133 31.13 32.72 3.44
N LEU A 1134 30.26 33.51 4.09
CA LEU A 1134 30.50 34.03 5.44
C LEU A 1134 30.65 32.90 6.47
N ALA A 1135 29.75 31.92 6.46
CA ALA A 1135 29.85 30.74 7.32
C ALA A 1135 31.13 29.92 7.02
N SER A 1136 31.58 29.90 5.77
CA SER A 1136 32.83 29.24 5.36
C SER A 1136 34.09 29.95 5.87
N LEU A 1137 33.98 31.20 6.31
CA LEU A 1137 35.04 31.93 7.01
C LEU A 1137 35.27 31.37 8.42
N PHE A 1138 34.19 31.01 9.12
CA PHE A 1138 34.22 30.46 10.48
C PHE A 1138 34.42 28.94 10.49
N HIS A 1139 33.76 28.22 9.58
CA HIS A 1139 33.75 26.77 9.49
C HIS A 1139 34.30 26.29 8.15
N TYR A 1140 35.14 25.24 8.17
CA TYR A 1140 35.75 24.73 6.94
C TYR A 1140 34.71 24.19 5.96
N ARG A 1141 34.63 24.78 4.75
CA ARG A 1141 33.75 24.39 3.63
C ARG A 1141 32.30 24.13 4.07
N PHE A 1142 31.65 25.14 4.63
CA PHE A 1142 30.38 25.01 5.33
C PHE A 1142 29.29 24.29 4.52
N TRP A 1143 29.05 24.68 3.26
CA TRP A 1143 28.01 24.07 2.42
C TRP A 1143 28.37 22.63 2.02
N CYS A 1144 29.59 22.41 1.52
CA CYS A 1144 30.03 21.09 1.10
C CYS A 1144 30.06 20.08 2.27
N ARG A 1145 30.20 20.58 3.50
CA ARG A 1145 30.22 19.77 4.72
C ARG A 1145 28.83 19.37 5.19
N TYR A 1146 27.82 20.25 5.11
CA TYR A 1146 26.53 20.04 5.77
C TYR A 1146 25.31 19.96 4.84
N PHE A 1147 25.36 20.57 3.65
CA PHE A 1147 24.15 20.78 2.82
C PHE A 1147 24.25 20.21 1.40
N CYS A 1148 25.45 20.03 0.84
CA CYS A 1148 25.63 19.65 -0.57
C CYS A 1148 25.17 18.20 -0.90
N PRO A 1149 24.10 18.00 -1.68
CA PRO A 1149 23.59 16.67 -2.05
C PRO A 1149 24.52 15.93 -3.01
N LEU A 1150 25.10 16.63 -3.99
CA LEU A 1150 26.09 16.06 -4.91
C LEU A 1150 27.32 15.53 -4.14
N GLY A 1151 27.77 16.28 -3.14
CA GLY A 1151 28.84 15.85 -2.23
C GLY A 1151 28.45 14.63 -1.41
N ALA A 1152 27.20 14.51 -0.97
CA ALA A 1152 26.69 13.33 -0.28
C ALA A 1152 26.61 12.10 -1.19
N PHE A 1153 26.24 12.28 -2.46
CA PHE A 1153 26.20 11.20 -3.45
C PHE A 1153 27.61 10.69 -3.77
N LEU A 1154 28.55 11.59 -4.09
CA LEU A 1154 29.92 11.20 -4.41
C LEU A 1154 30.67 10.59 -3.21
N ALA A 1155 30.29 10.99 -1.99
CA ALA A 1155 30.78 10.40 -0.74
C ALA A 1155 30.46 8.89 -0.62
N LEU A 1156 29.37 8.40 -1.23
CA LEU A 1156 29.01 6.97 -1.21
C LEU A 1156 30.11 6.09 -1.85
N PHE A 1157 30.90 6.62 -2.79
CA PHE A 1157 31.98 5.88 -3.43
C PHE A 1157 33.25 5.74 -2.57
N ASN A 1158 33.37 6.45 -1.45
CA ASN A 1158 34.59 6.41 -0.63
C ASN A 1158 34.91 5.01 -0.06
N LYS A 1159 33.89 4.15 0.12
CA LYS A 1159 34.08 2.74 0.53
C LYS A 1159 34.36 1.79 -0.64
N LEU A 1160 33.95 2.16 -1.84
CA LEU A 1160 34.11 1.38 -3.08
C LEU A 1160 35.44 1.64 -3.79
N ALA A 1161 36.19 2.67 -3.39
CA ALA A 1161 37.45 3.10 -4.01
C ALA A 1161 38.43 1.92 -4.26
N LEU A 1162 38.56 1.49 -5.52
CA LEU A 1162 39.31 0.29 -5.91
C LEU A 1162 40.83 0.50 -5.96
N LEU A 1163 41.27 1.67 -6.43
CA LEU A 1163 42.69 2.00 -6.66
C LEU A 1163 43.26 2.89 -5.54
N GLN A 1164 42.65 2.89 -4.37
CA GLN A 1164 43.07 3.73 -3.24
C GLN A 1164 44.53 3.48 -2.81
N ARG A 1165 45.07 2.28 -3.05
CA ARG A 1165 46.48 1.94 -2.76
C ARG A 1165 47.51 2.74 -3.56
N LEU A 1166 47.12 3.28 -4.71
CA LEU A 1166 47.98 4.13 -5.55
C LEU A 1166 48.05 5.57 -5.03
N ALA A 1167 47.17 5.96 -4.11
CA ALA A 1167 47.19 7.29 -3.52
C ALA A 1167 48.24 7.40 -2.38
N PRO A 1168 48.77 8.61 -2.11
CA PRO A 1168 49.72 8.81 -1.02
C PRO A 1168 49.17 8.35 0.34
N LYS A 1169 49.99 7.67 1.16
CA LYS A 1169 49.60 7.19 2.49
C LYS A 1169 49.26 8.35 3.42
N ARG A 1170 48.01 8.40 3.89
CA ARG A 1170 47.46 9.49 4.74
C ARG A 1170 47.61 9.19 6.23
N ARG A 1171 47.94 10.21 7.03
CA ARG A 1171 47.98 10.12 8.50
C ARG A 1171 46.84 10.92 9.12
N PHE A 1172 45.85 10.25 9.72
CA PHE A 1172 44.66 10.90 10.28
C PHE A 1172 44.84 11.28 11.75
N GLU A 1173 45.87 12.09 12.04
CA GLU A 1173 46.05 12.62 13.40
C GLU A 1173 45.08 13.77 13.66
N HIS A 1174 44.90 14.69 12.69
CA HIS A 1174 44.03 15.86 12.81
C HIS A 1174 43.40 16.22 11.44
N CYS A 1175 42.06 16.15 11.33
CA CYS A 1175 41.32 16.51 10.11
C CYS A 1175 40.31 17.63 10.38
N ASP A 1176 40.32 18.67 9.53
CA ASP A 1176 39.40 19.82 9.63
C ASP A 1176 37.92 19.46 9.43
N LEU A 1177 37.66 18.30 8.80
CA LEU A 1177 36.33 17.72 8.59
C LEU A 1177 35.91 16.73 9.68
N GLY A 1178 36.77 16.48 10.68
CA GLY A 1178 36.49 15.51 11.76
C GLY A 1178 36.53 14.05 11.33
N VAL A 1179 37.07 13.77 10.14
CA VAL A 1179 37.25 12.43 9.54
C VAL A 1179 38.38 11.68 10.27
N ARG A 1180 38.17 10.40 10.57
CA ARG A 1180 39.09 9.60 11.42
C ARG A 1180 39.98 8.62 10.66
N ASP A 1181 39.54 8.22 9.48
CA ASP A 1181 40.28 7.31 8.62
C ASP A 1181 40.00 7.66 7.16
N GLU A 1182 40.71 7.00 6.25
CA GLU A 1182 40.57 7.27 4.82
C GLU A 1182 39.28 6.71 4.20
N TYR A 1183 38.59 5.79 4.87
CA TYR A 1183 37.37 5.12 4.36
C TYR A 1183 36.08 5.69 4.94
N ASP A 1184 36.18 6.63 5.88
CA ASP A 1184 35.08 7.44 6.39
C ASP A 1184 34.40 8.15 5.21
N ILE A 1185 33.08 8.01 5.18
CA ILE A 1185 32.24 8.37 4.04
C ILE A 1185 32.39 9.87 3.68
N ASP A 1186 32.73 10.75 4.63
CA ASP A 1186 32.89 12.18 4.38
C ASP A 1186 34.33 12.61 4.00
N CYS A 1187 35.24 11.66 3.80
CA CYS A 1187 36.60 11.96 3.38
C CYS A 1187 36.65 12.48 1.93
N ILE A 1188 36.86 13.78 1.75
CA ILE A 1188 36.96 14.43 0.42
C ILE A 1188 38.32 14.25 -0.27
N ARG A 1189 39.20 13.38 0.25
CA ARG A 1189 40.52 13.07 -0.36
C ARG A 1189 41.39 14.30 -0.69
N CYS A 1190 41.37 15.31 0.19
CA CYS A 1190 42.07 16.59 0.01
C CYS A 1190 43.59 16.56 0.22
N ASN A 1191 44.15 15.42 0.67
CA ASN A 1191 45.59 15.24 0.93
C ASN A 1191 46.24 16.20 1.95
N ARG A 1192 45.48 17.09 2.63
CA ARG A 1192 46.02 17.97 3.70
C ARG A 1192 46.49 17.23 4.96
N CYS A 1193 46.07 15.99 5.13
CA CYS A 1193 46.56 15.11 6.18
C CYS A 1193 47.98 14.55 5.90
N LEU A 1194 48.55 14.79 4.72
CA LEU A 1194 49.93 14.37 4.38
C LEU A 1194 50.99 15.30 4.98
N THR A 1195 50.73 16.62 5.02
CA THR A 1195 51.72 17.63 5.43
C THR A 1195 51.71 17.91 6.94
N GLY A 1196 50.84 17.28 7.73
CA GLY A 1196 50.82 17.38 9.19
C GLY A 1196 50.70 18.82 9.73
N ILE A 1197 50.20 19.78 8.95
CA ILE A 1197 50.14 21.19 9.38
C ILE A 1197 49.10 21.35 10.47
N ASP A 1198 49.59 21.29 11.70
CA ASP A 1198 48.83 21.50 12.92
C ASP A 1198 48.52 22.99 13.12
N THR A 1199 47.32 23.41 12.68
CA THR A 1199 46.80 24.76 12.97
C THR A 1199 46.52 24.97 14.46
N ARG A 1200 46.36 23.90 15.27
CA ARG A 1200 46.18 23.98 16.73
C ARG A 1200 47.52 24.15 17.46
N ARG A 1201 48.61 23.51 17.05
CA ARG A 1201 49.98 23.74 17.61
C ARG A 1201 50.55 25.07 17.20
N ARG A 1202 50.31 25.57 15.98
CA ARG A 1202 50.78 26.92 15.60
C ARG A 1202 50.14 27.97 16.50
N ARG A 1203 48.82 27.87 16.73
CA ARG A 1203 48.09 28.72 17.69
C ARG A 1203 48.44 28.49 19.15
N ARG A 1204 48.65 27.25 19.59
CA ARG A 1204 49.14 26.99 20.95
C ARG A 1204 50.55 27.50 21.15
N ARG A 1205 51.46 27.39 20.17
CA ARG A 1205 52.80 27.99 20.22
C ARG A 1205 52.75 29.52 20.19
N GLU A 1206 51.90 30.12 19.38
CA GLU A 1206 51.70 31.59 19.34
C GLU A 1206 51.02 32.11 20.62
N ASN A 1207 50.01 31.43 21.14
CA ASN A 1207 49.37 31.79 22.42
C ASN A 1207 50.28 31.50 23.62
N ARG A 1208 51.15 30.48 23.57
CA ARG A 1208 52.14 30.22 24.62
C ARG A 1208 53.25 31.27 24.55
N ARG A 1209 53.78 31.60 23.37
CA ARG A 1209 54.72 32.72 23.16
C ARG A 1209 54.16 34.07 23.61
N ARG A 1210 52.89 34.38 23.31
CA ARG A 1210 52.21 35.59 23.82
C ARG A 1210 51.95 35.57 25.33
N LYS A 1211 51.78 34.39 25.96
CA LYS A 1211 51.57 34.27 27.41
C LYS A 1211 52.86 34.14 28.23
N THR A 1212 53.97 33.70 27.65
CA THR A 1212 55.22 33.45 28.38
C THR A 1212 56.32 34.46 28.11
N GLY A 1213 56.10 35.47 27.25
CA GLY A 1213 57.09 36.55 27.01
C GLY A 1213 58.44 36.10 26.46
N LEU A 1214 58.55 34.85 25.98
CA LEU A 1214 59.79 34.30 25.43
C LEU A 1214 59.76 34.47 23.91
N ASN A 1215 60.61 35.38 23.42
CA ASN A 1215 60.92 35.54 22.00
C ASN A 1215 61.53 34.26 21.41
#